data_AF-A0A953BGR7-F1
#
_entry.id   AF-A0A953BGR7-F1
#
_cell.length_a   1.000
_cell.length_b   1.000
_cell.length_c   1.000
_cell.angle_alpha   90.00
_cell.angle_beta   90.00
_cell.angle_gamma   90.00
#
_symmetry.space_group_name_H-M   'P 1'
#
loop_
_entity.id
_entity.type
_entity.pdbx_description
1 polymer ?
#
loop_
_entity_poly.entity_id
_entity_poly.type
_entity_poly.pdbx_seq_one_letter_code
_entity_poly.pdbx_strand_id
1 'polypeptide(L)'
;MSAKWVRSKQWDDQNLPSWAWPIKFLLRTFSSIPLAVVLLTLIVIYSTLASVPVGLMALGVTYFVYFLTILLAIGVVAVIPMLVVRRLWKPTPTNRTARFVTSLVIAVLLSGLAVELWVLLAWPRLHYDPVTGSGLRFFGSFVDAYRSTTLRRLPGFEMSEPEFYSWWPLRVILALFILNMIVATVRRIEFTFPNLGVLTVHTGIVTIALGSLYYRGLKVEGDTLLLSGQPGPDGSANVGPIQDRFYDNMTTALWLNQNSGLWDQRPIQPPRYNDYGLNAAGPAPGAPAKDRPLNLPVVGSARPDRPVIDADLKFRVVGYASYATPVRTWVPVEPPPPGSAAKANPLRAIKVRATFPDRPEAREAFRFDLFPDSPAQRIGEAQGAIGIEWTRGMSDSRWRAITATLPRGTLHAILVEIPGAAAGEHGAETKHAIFPITTGGTVNFEGYEITAKQILPEPPFPIITAGYQGARSSVAILSITPPRDPASGQDPKPFERWVYHRFPEISQDMLEELNERGMPKRRDADPAIRITYIDASFLQVFFDEREDGTARAAIRLDSGEARLVENLKVGSVLEEVIPRQDPATQPRIDLVVDQWAAHAESLEFPRVVPEIDRDKSDVGTHAKAMLAVEISSTAAPWKKTVWLPFTRYHHVETDKHREVTLPDGRQIRMCFGRLAHRFPDFYLQLTNFEMIAYDHRGSPRDYQSVVRVIPAHESAETMSFKPYEHVTKLNAPLQAPFIWSEDRSYLANVWGTLVSRLNRNQFKLSQAGWDAEGWRRTQEMADRGELPRPFASFTILGVGNNPGIHIVALGSVLMSIGIPWAFYIKPLILKRRKQRIQKQLAEGTYQRPGSTSPREPAVPVPQGAAP
;
A
#
# COMPACT_ATOMS: atom_id res chain seq x y z
N MET A 1 -45.26 -1.11 33.28
CA MET A 1 -45.22 -2.08 32.15
C MET A 1 -46.49 -1.94 31.31
N SER A 2 -46.47 -2.19 30.00
CA SER A 2 -47.70 -2.09 29.19
C SER A 2 -48.71 -3.17 29.59
N ALA A 3 -50.01 -2.85 29.57
CA ALA A 3 -51.07 -3.82 29.87
C ALA A 3 -51.03 -5.02 28.91
N LYS A 4 -50.67 -4.80 27.64
CA LYS A 4 -50.45 -5.87 26.64
C LYS A 4 -49.38 -6.87 27.09
N TRP A 5 -48.26 -6.39 27.63
CA TRP A 5 -47.19 -7.28 28.11
C TRP A 5 -47.65 -8.21 29.23
N VAL A 6 -48.43 -7.69 30.18
CA VAL A 6 -48.98 -8.50 31.29
C VAL A 6 -49.93 -9.57 30.75
N ARG A 7 -50.82 -9.21 29.82
CA ARG A 7 -51.70 -10.17 29.13
C ARG A 7 -50.92 -11.22 28.34
N SER A 8 -49.91 -10.81 27.58
CA SER A 8 -49.02 -11.73 26.84
C SER A 8 -48.30 -12.70 27.79
N LYS A 9 -47.86 -12.24 28.97
CA LYS A 9 -47.22 -13.09 29.98
C LYS A 9 -48.19 -14.11 30.57
N GLN A 10 -49.40 -13.67 30.93
CA GLN A 10 -50.47 -14.54 31.43
C GLN A 10 -50.88 -15.58 30.38
N TRP A 11 -50.98 -15.17 29.11
CA TRP A 11 -51.26 -16.08 28.01
C TRP A 11 -50.17 -17.16 27.87
N ASP A 12 -48.88 -16.79 27.95
CA ASP A 12 -47.79 -17.78 27.98
C ASP A 12 -47.90 -18.74 29.17
N ASP A 13 -48.30 -18.23 30.34
CA ASP A 13 -48.45 -19.04 31.55
C ASP A 13 -49.63 -20.03 31.43
N GLN A 14 -50.68 -19.67 30.69
CA GLN A 14 -51.87 -20.50 30.50
C GLN A 14 -51.73 -21.51 29.35
N ASN A 15 -51.08 -21.13 28.24
CA ASN A 15 -51.13 -21.89 26.98
C ASN A 15 -49.83 -22.65 26.67
N LEU A 16 -48.69 -22.27 27.25
CA LEU A 16 -47.44 -22.99 27.03
C LEU A 16 -47.22 -24.02 28.15
N PRO A 17 -47.16 -25.32 27.82
CA PRO A 17 -46.93 -26.37 28.82
C PRO A 17 -45.53 -26.25 29.45
N SER A 18 -45.34 -26.85 30.62
CA SER A 18 -44.09 -26.78 31.38
C SER A 18 -42.86 -27.27 30.61
N TRP A 19 -43.00 -28.28 29.74
CA TRP A 19 -41.91 -28.77 28.89
C TRP A 19 -41.46 -27.74 27.85
N ALA A 20 -42.34 -26.82 27.44
CA ALA A 20 -42.03 -25.72 26.52
C ALA A 20 -41.42 -24.50 27.23
N TRP A 21 -40.95 -24.66 28.47
CA TRP A 21 -40.30 -23.60 29.24
C TRP A 21 -39.14 -22.90 28.49
N PRO A 22 -38.28 -23.59 27.71
CA PRO A 22 -37.23 -22.92 26.94
C PRO A 22 -37.79 -21.89 25.94
N ILE A 23 -38.89 -22.23 25.25
CA ILE A 23 -39.57 -21.32 24.31
C ILE A 23 -40.13 -20.12 25.05
N LYS A 24 -40.77 -20.37 26.20
CA LYS A 24 -41.30 -19.32 27.08
C LYS A 24 -40.20 -18.38 27.59
N PHE A 25 -39.05 -18.92 27.98
CA PHE A 25 -37.88 -18.14 28.39
C PHE A 25 -37.36 -17.28 27.23
N LEU A 26 -37.20 -17.85 26.03
CA LEU A 26 -36.78 -17.11 24.84
C LEU A 26 -37.76 -15.98 24.50
N LEU A 27 -39.06 -16.27 24.42
CA LEU A 27 -40.09 -15.26 24.12
C LEU A 27 -40.11 -14.13 25.16
N ARG A 28 -39.82 -14.42 26.43
CA ARG A 28 -39.74 -13.41 27.50
C ARG A 28 -38.46 -12.59 27.44
N THR A 29 -37.35 -13.23 27.14
CA THR A 29 -36.03 -12.60 27.02
C THR A 29 -35.98 -11.68 25.80
N PHE A 30 -36.41 -12.16 24.64
CA PHE A 30 -36.48 -11.39 23.39
C PHE A 30 -37.57 -10.32 23.35
N SER A 31 -38.51 -10.32 24.29
CA SER A 31 -39.43 -9.18 24.45
C SER A 31 -38.95 -8.20 25.54
N SER A 32 -37.86 -8.48 26.24
CA SER A 32 -37.41 -7.66 27.37
C SER A 32 -36.66 -6.39 26.93
N ILE A 33 -36.88 -5.29 27.65
CA ILE A 33 -36.13 -4.03 27.46
C ILE A 33 -34.66 -4.18 27.88
N PRO A 34 -34.31 -4.87 28.99
CA PRO A 34 -32.91 -5.07 29.37
C PRO A 34 -32.08 -5.76 28.27
N LEU A 35 -32.61 -6.80 27.62
CA LEU A 35 -31.91 -7.43 26.50
C LEU A 35 -31.68 -6.43 25.35
N ALA A 36 -32.69 -5.62 25.01
CA ALA A 36 -32.56 -4.61 23.97
C ALA A 36 -31.43 -3.61 24.29
N VAL A 37 -31.35 -3.13 25.55
CA VAL A 37 -30.29 -2.21 26.02
C VAL A 37 -28.93 -2.88 25.98
N VAL A 38 -28.81 -4.13 26.41
CA VAL A 38 -27.55 -4.90 26.35
C VAL A 38 -27.09 -5.06 24.90
N LEU A 39 -27.97 -5.51 24.00
CA LEU A 39 -27.63 -5.68 22.59
C LEU A 39 -27.24 -4.34 21.94
N LEU A 40 -27.96 -3.26 22.22
CA LEU A 40 -27.59 -1.92 21.73
C LEU A 40 -26.24 -1.46 22.27
N THR A 41 -25.95 -1.71 23.54
CA THR A 41 -24.66 -1.40 24.16
C THR A 41 -23.52 -2.18 23.49
N LEU A 42 -23.74 -3.46 23.20
CA LEU A 42 -22.77 -4.28 22.45
C LEU A 42 -22.52 -3.75 21.04
N ILE A 43 -23.56 -3.28 20.34
CA ILE A 43 -23.40 -2.63 19.02
C ILE A 43 -22.51 -1.38 19.15
N VAL A 44 -22.79 -0.52 20.14
CA VAL A 44 -21.99 0.71 20.38
C VAL A 44 -20.54 0.38 20.71
N ILE A 45 -20.29 -0.60 21.60
CA ILE A 45 -18.94 -1.05 21.93
C ILE A 45 -18.24 -1.57 20.67
N TYR A 46 -18.90 -2.43 19.90
CA TYR A 46 -18.33 -2.99 18.67
C TYR A 46 -17.96 -1.91 17.66
N SER A 47 -18.83 -0.92 17.44
CA SER A 47 -18.52 0.23 16.58
C SER A 47 -17.36 1.05 17.09
N THR A 48 -17.26 1.22 18.41
CA THR A 48 -16.14 1.93 19.04
C THR A 48 -14.81 1.20 18.82
N LEU A 49 -14.79 -0.14 18.90
CA LEU A 49 -13.60 -0.97 18.63
C LEU A 49 -13.06 -0.83 17.19
N ALA A 50 -13.93 -0.54 16.23
CA ALA A 50 -13.55 -0.37 14.82
C ALA A 50 -12.84 0.97 14.56
N SER A 51 -13.24 2.02 15.29
CA SER A 51 -12.85 3.41 14.99
C SER A 51 -11.85 4.00 15.98
N VAL A 52 -11.86 3.58 17.24
CA VAL A 52 -10.97 4.13 18.27
C VAL A 52 -9.73 3.25 18.42
N PRO A 53 -8.51 3.83 18.38
CA PRO A 53 -7.28 3.09 18.64
C PRO A 53 -7.30 2.36 19.98
N VAL A 54 -6.81 1.12 20.01
CA VAL A 54 -6.79 0.30 21.24
C VAL A 54 -5.89 0.90 22.32
N GLY A 55 -4.84 1.63 21.92
CA GLY A 55 -4.04 2.42 22.85
C GLY A 55 -4.86 3.51 23.55
N LEU A 56 -5.74 4.21 22.84
CA LEU A 56 -6.63 5.22 23.43
C LEU A 56 -7.69 4.59 24.33
N MET A 57 -8.17 3.37 24.02
CA MET A 57 -9.08 2.65 24.91
C MET A 57 -8.40 2.26 26.23
N ALA A 58 -7.17 1.73 26.16
CA ALA A 58 -6.38 1.43 27.35
C ALA A 58 -6.08 2.70 28.15
N LEU A 59 -5.79 3.82 27.47
CA LEU A 59 -5.65 5.13 28.11
C LEU A 59 -6.94 5.60 28.79
N GLY A 60 -8.11 5.21 28.25
CA GLY A 60 -9.41 5.45 28.87
C GLY A 60 -9.51 4.93 30.30
N VAL A 61 -8.81 3.84 30.66
CA VAL A 61 -8.74 3.34 32.05
C VAL A 61 -8.03 4.35 32.95
N THR A 62 -6.96 4.98 32.46
CA THR A 62 -6.25 6.04 33.18
C THR A 62 -7.17 7.23 33.43
N TYR A 63 -7.86 7.72 32.40
CA TYR A 63 -8.83 8.81 32.54
C TYR A 63 -10.02 8.44 33.43
N PHE A 64 -10.46 7.19 33.40
CA PHE A 64 -11.51 6.71 34.29
C PHE A 64 -11.07 6.74 35.76
N VAL A 65 -9.82 6.36 36.06
CA VAL A 65 -9.27 6.48 37.41
C VAL A 65 -9.14 7.95 37.82
N TYR A 66 -8.68 8.84 36.93
CA TYR A 66 -8.69 10.28 37.21
C TYR A 66 -10.10 10.77 37.58
N PHE A 67 -11.10 10.41 36.77
CA PHE A 67 -12.50 10.75 37.04
C PHE A 67 -13.00 10.18 38.37
N LEU A 68 -12.70 8.93 38.70
CA LEU A 68 -13.05 8.33 39.99
C LEU A 68 -12.39 9.06 41.17
N THR A 69 -11.14 9.52 41.03
CA THR A 69 -10.46 10.27 42.08
C THR A 69 -11.09 11.66 42.30
N ILE A 70 -11.56 12.32 41.24
CA ILE A 70 -12.34 13.56 41.33
C ILE A 70 -13.69 13.29 42.02
N LEU A 71 -14.41 12.24 41.61
CA LEU A 71 -15.67 11.87 42.24
C LEU A 71 -15.49 11.51 43.72
N LEU A 72 -14.40 10.84 44.07
CA LEU A 72 -14.05 10.55 45.46
C LEU A 72 -13.79 11.84 46.24
N ALA A 73 -13.05 12.80 45.67
CA ALA A 73 -12.83 14.11 46.29
C ALA A 73 -14.16 14.85 46.52
N ILE A 74 -15.05 14.89 45.52
CA ILE A 74 -16.41 15.46 45.66
C ILE A 74 -17.23 14.71 46.71
N GLY A 75 -17.14 13.37 46.74
CA GLY A 75 -17.80 12.53 47.72
C GLY A 75 -17.37 12.87 49.16
N VAL A 76 -16.06 13.01 49.37
CA VAL A 76 -15.47 13.29 50.68
C VAL A 76 -15.71 14.74 51.13
N VAL A 77 -15.47 15.71 50.26
CA VAL A 77 -15.49 17.14 50.62
C VAL A 77 -16.89 17.74 50.52
N ALA A 78 -17.75 17.28 49.61
CA ALA A 78 -19.09 17.83 49.42
C ALA A 78 -20.21 16.93 49.93
N VAL A 79 -20.24 15.65 49.52
CA VAL A 79 -21.38 14.77 49.80
C VAL A 79 -21.46 14.40 51.29
N ILE A 80 -20.36 14.00 51.91
CA ILE A 80 -20.34 13.63 53.33
C ILE A 80 -20.76 14.81 54.22
N PRO A 81 -20.16 16.03 54.12
CA PRO A 81 -20.58 17.17 54.94
C PRO A 81 -22.03 17.59 54.68
N MET A 82 -22.50 17.57 53.43
CA MET A 82 -23.89 17.84 53.10
C MET A 82 -24.84 16.84 53.78
N LEU A 83 -24.52 15.54 53.77
CA LEU A 83 -25.29 14.52 54.48
C LEU A 83 -25.29 14.73 55.99
N VAL A 84 -24.17 15.15 56.58
CA VAL A 84 -24.06 15.50 57.99
C VAL A 84 -24.93 16.71 58.34
N VAL A 85 -24.82 17.83 57.61
CA VAL A 85 -25.68 19.02 57.79
C VAL A 85 -27.15 18.65 57.63
N ARG A 86 -27.47 17.86 56.60
CA ARG A 86 -28.83 17.40 56.36
C ARG A 86 -29.33 16.51 57.49
N ARG A 87 -28.49 15.70 58.13
CA ARG A 87 -28.86 14.81 59.25
C ARG A 87 -29.02 15.59 60.56
N LEU A 88 -28.20 16.61 60.79
CA LEU A 88 -28.28 17.48 61.96
C LEU A 88 -29.50 18.42 61.91
N TRP A 89 -29.95 18.82 60.71
CA TRP A 89 -31.12 19.69 60.53
C TRP A 89 -32.44 18.91 60.61
N LYS A 90 -33.09 18.92 61.79
CA LYS A 90 -34.38 18.26 62.01
C LYS A 90 -35.46 18.83 61.06
N PRO A 91 -36.21 17.99 60.32
CA PRO A 91 -37.25 18.46 59.41
C PRO A 91 -38.45 19.05 60.17
N THR A 92 -38.70 20.35 60.01
CA THR A 92 -40.00 20.96 60.30
C THR A 92 -40.77 21.23 58.99
N PRO A 93 -42.12 21.25 59.02
CA PRO A 93 -42.95 21.47 57.82
C PRO A 93 -42.62 22.77 57.08
N THR A 94 -42.27 23.82 57.81
CA THR A 94 -41.92 25.15 57.29
C THR A 94 -40.52 25.22 56.68
N ASN A 95 -39.59 24.34 57.05
CA ASN A 95 -38.18 24.43 56.64
C ASN A 95 -37.75 23.48 55.51
N ARG A 96 -38.68 22.75 54.88
CA ARG A 96 -38.33 21.79 53.81
C ARG A 96 -37.63 22.47 52.64
N THR A 97 -38.15 23.61 52.19
CA THR A 97 -37.56 24.39 51.09
C THR A 97 -36.21 24.98 51.49
N ALA A 98 -36.12 25.62 52.66
CA ALA A 98 -34.87 26.19 53.16
C ALA A 98 -33.78 25.12 53.32
N ARG A 99 -34.11 23.94 53.85
CA ARG A 99 -33.18 22.81 53.98
C ARG A 99 -32.72 22.29 52.62
N PHE A 100 -33.62 22.17 51.64
CA PHE A 100 -33.26 21.76 50.28
C PHE A 100 -32.31 22.77 49.62
N VAL A 101 -32.70 24.05 49.62
CA VAL A 101 -31.88 25.14 49.03
C VAL A 101 -30.52 25.21 49.69
N THR A 102 -30.46 25.19 51.04
CA THR A 102 -29.18 25.25 51.76
C THR A 102 -28.31 24.01 51.48
N SER A 103 -28.90 22.81 51.48
CA SER A 103 -28.16 21.58 51.16
C SER A 103 -27.61 21.62 49.72
N LEU A 104 -28.39 22.15 48.77
CA LEU A 104 -27.97 22.31 47.38
C LEU A 104 -26.85 23.33 47.24
N VAL A 105 -26.98 24.51 47.86
CA VAL A 105 -25.94 25.56 47.85
C VAL A 105 -24.63 25.03 48.46
N ILE A 106 -24.71 24.39 49.63
CA ILE A 106 -23.55 23.75 50.27
C ILE A 106 -22.94 22.69 49.35
N ALA A 107 -23.74 21.83 48.73
CA ALA A 107 -23.26 20.80 47.83
C ALA A 107 -22.50 21.38 46.63
N VAL A 108 -23.02 22.44 46.00
CA VAL A 108 -22.39 23.09 44.85
C VAL A 108 -21.08 23.78 45.26
N LEU A 109 -21.09 24.57 46.34
CA LEU A 109 -19.89 25.28 46.82
C LEU A 109 -18.78 24.30 47.22
N LEU A 110 -19.13 23.27 47.99
CA LEU A 110 -18.15 22.27 48.41
C LEU A 110 -17.69 21.39 47.24
N SER A 111 -18.50 21.16 46.21
CA SER A 111 -18.05 20.44 45.01
C SER A 111 -17.02 21.26 44.23
N GLY A 112 -17.23 22.58 44.11
CA GLY A 112 -16.23 23.48 43.52
C GLY A 112 -14.91 23.45 44.27
N LEU A 113 -14.97 23.60 45.61
CA LEU A 113 -13.79 23.49 46.48
C LEU A 113 -13.11 22.10 46.36
N ALA A 114 -13.89 21.02 46.29
CA ALA A 114 -13.36 19.67 46.15
C ALA A 114 -12.54 19.50 44.87
N VAL A 115 -13.05 20.03 43.74
CA VAL A 115 -12.36 20.00 42.46
C VAL A 115 -11.09 20.85 42.52
N GLU A 116 -11.14 22.06 43.09
CA GLU A 116 -9.97 22.92 43.26
C GLU A 116 -8.88 22.25 44.11
N LEU A 117 -9.24 21.69 45.27
CA LEU A 117 -8.33 20.93 46.11
C LEU A 117 -7.75 19.72 45.39
N TRP A 118 -8.55 19.01 44.59
CA TRP A 118 -8.06 17.88 43.80
C TRP A 118 -7.06 18.33 42.72
N VAL A 119 -7.32 19.44 42.02
CA VAL A 119 -6.41 20.02 41.02
C VAL A 119 -5.11 20.48 41.66
N LEU A 120 -5.14 21.04 42.87
CA LEU A 120 -3.93 21.50 43.55
C LEU A 120 -3.11 20.36 44.16
N LEU A 121 -3.77 19.33 44.73
CA LEU A 121 -3.09 18.31 45.55
C LEU A 121 -2.87 16.98 44.83
N ALA A 122 -3.87 16.51 44.08
CA ALA A 122 -3.85 15.19 43.45
C ALA A 122 -3.36 15.26 42.00
N TRP A 123 -3.82 16.23 41.21
CA TRP A 123 -3.51 16.32 39.78
C TRP A 123 -2.01 16.36 39.46
N PRO A 124 -1.13 17.13 40.15
CA PRO A 124 0.29 17.17 39.83
C PRO A 124 1.01 15.83 40.02
N ARG A 125 0.45 14.93 40.86
CA ARG A 125 0.99 13.59 41.10
C ARG A 125 0.34 12.53 40.22
N LEU A 126 -0.91 12.73 39.82
CA LEU A 126 -1.65 11.79 38.99
C LEU A 126 -1.39 12.01 37.51
N HIS A 127 -1.28 13.26 37.05
CA HIS A 127 -1.12 13.60 35.65
C HIS A 127 0.20 13.04 35.11
N TYR A 128 0.10 12.16 34.11
CA TYR A 128 1.27 11.63 33.42
C TYR A 128 1.93 12.66 32.51
N ASP A 129 3.21 12.91 32.74
CA ASP A 129 4.05 13.75 31.90
C ASP A 129 4.94 12.88 30.99
N PRO A 130 4.76 12.93 29.66
CA PRO A 130 5.54 12.12 28.72
C PRO A 130 7.03 12.51 28.66
N VAL A 131 7.41 13.71 29.11
CA VAL A 131 8.81 14.18 29.08
C VAL A 131 9.59 13.58 30.24
N THR A 132 9.02 13.65 31.46
CA THR A 132 9.67 13.12 32.67
C THR A 132 9.37 11.65 32.92
N GLY A 133 8.33 11.09 32.30
CA GLY A 133 7.83 9.75 32.59
C GLY A 133 7.17 9.62 33.97
N SER A 134 6.92 10.75 34.65
CA SER A 134 6.30 10.78 35.98
C SER A 134 4.76 10.83 35.89
N GLY A 135 4.09 10.45 36.98
CA GLY A 135 2.62 10.41 37.06
C GLY A 135 2.01 9.03 36.81
N LEU A 136 0.68 8.94 36.80
CA LEU A 136 -0.05 7.68 36.68
C LEU A 136 -0.47 7.44 35.22
N ARG A 137 0.09 6.41 34.58
CA ARG A 137 -0.39 5.94 33.27
C ARG A 137 -0.43 4.42 33.23
N PHE A 138 -1.64 3.87 33.17
CA PHE A 138 -1.79 2.42 33.00
C PHE A 138 -1.38 2.02 31.58
N PHE A 139 -0.62 0.93 31.48
CA PHE A 139 -0.20 0.32 30.21
C PHE A 139 0.58 1.27 29.27
N GLY A 140 1.43 2.16 29.81
CA GLY A 140 2.12 3.20 29.02
C GLY A 140 2.75 2.71 27.72
N SER A 141 3.57 1.65 27.79
CA SER A 141 4.22 1.05 26.61
C SER A 141 3.24 0.51 25.57
N PHE A 142 2.12 -0.09 26.00
CA PHE A 142 1.05 -0.55 25.10
C PHE A 142 0.32 0.63 24.45
N VAL A 143 0.03 1.69 25.22
CA VAL A 143 -0.60 2.89 24.69
C VAL A 143 0.29 3.55 23.63
N ASP A 144 1.60 3.63 23.88
CA ASP A 144 2.54 4.22 22.92
C ASP A 144 2.67 3.38 21.65
N ALA A 145 2.79 2.06 21.80
CA ALA A 145 2.87 1.13 20.68
C ALA A 145 1.61 1.13 19.79
N TYR A 146 0.41 1.31 20.38
CA TYR A 146 -0.87 1.19 19.66
C TYR A 146 -1.70 2.48 19.67
N ARG A 147 -1.05 3.65 19.79
CA ARG A 147 -1.73 4.97 19.85
C ARG A 147 -2.56 5.28 18.60
N SER A 148 -2.15 4.76 17.44
CA SER A 148 -2.77 4.97 16.12
C SER A 148 -3.44 3.70 15.57
N THR A 149 -3.43 2.60 16.33
CA THR A 149 -3.86 1.28 15.83
C THR A 149 -5.25 0.92 16.37
N THR A 150 -6.23 0.76 15.49
CA THR A 150 -7.57 0.25 15.85
C THR A 150 -7.57 -1.27 15.97
N LEU A 151 -8.59 -1.87 16.61
CA LEU A 151 -8.64 -3.32 16.85
C LEU A 151 -8.51 -4.11 15.54
N ARG A 152 -9.20 -3.66 14.48
CA ARG A 152 -9.16 -4.29 13.15
C ARG A 152 -7.79 -4.27 12.47
N ARG A 153 -6.84 -3.44 12.93
CA ARG A 153 -5.47 -3.35 12.39
C ARG A 153 -4.47 -4.21 13.16
N LEU A 154 -4.86 -4.77 14.32
CA LEU A 154 -3.98 -5.65 15.08
C LEU A 154 -3.68 -6.94 14.29
N PRO A 155 -2.49 -7.53 14.49
CA PRO A 155 -2.16 -8.84 13.94
C PRO A 155 -3.25 -9.88 14.26
N GLY A 156 -3.64 -10.66 13.26
CA GLY A 156 -4.70 -11.68 13.38
C GLY A 156 -6.12 -11.18 13.12
N PHE A 157 -6.39 -9.87 13.20
CA PHE A 157 -7.65 -9.28 12.74
C PHE A 157 -7.52 -8.76 11.32
N GLU A 158 -6.59 -7.83 11.10
CA GLU A 158 -6.20 -7.25 9.79
C GLU A 158 -7.29 -7.05 8.74
N MET A 159 -8.45 -6.59 9.20
CA MET A 159 -9.61 -6.31 8.37
C MET A 159 -9.63 -4.84 7.95
N SER A 160 -10.07 -4.60 6.72
CA SER A 160 -10.59 -3.29 6.35
C SER A 160 -11.77 -2.88 7.22
N GLU A 161 -12.11 -1.60 7.20
CA GLU A 161 -13.26 -1.10 7.94
C GLU A 161 -14.58 -1.76 7.49
N PRO A 162 -14.86 -1.87 6.18
CA PRO A 162 -16.00 -2.65 5.70
C PRO A 162 -15.97 -4.09 6.19
N GLU A 163 -14.84 -4.82 6.11
CA GLU A 163 -14.68 -6.21 6.58
C GLU A 163 -14.82 -6.39 8.10
N PHE A 164 -14.58 -5.34 8.89
CA PHE A 164 -14.76 -5.42 10.34
C PHE A 164 -16.22 -5.23 10.74
N TYR A 165 -16.92 -4.23 10.17
CA TYR A 165 -18.39 -4.15 10.26
C TYR A 165 -19.09 -5.32 9.54
N SER A 166 -18.34 -5.89 8.61
CA SER A 166 -18.32 -7.21 8.01
C SER A 166 -18.56 -8.44 8.89
N TRP A 167 -18.02 -8.39 10.09
CA TRP A 167 -17.68 -9.64 10.73
C TRP A 167 -18.91 -10.28 11.38
N TRP A 168 -18.87 -11.61 11.50
CA TRP A 168 -20.01 -12.38 12.01
C TRP A 168 -20.46 -11.96 13.42
N PRO A 169 -19.61 -11.49 14.37
CA PRO A 169 -20.08 -11.10 15.69
C PRO A 169 -21.08 -9.95 15.63
N LEU A 170 -20.79 -8.90 14.84
CA LEU A 170 -21.72 -7.80 14.67
C LEU A 170 -23.00 -8.24 13.95
N ARG A 171 -22.89 -9.11 12.93
CA ARG A 171 -24.07 -9.68 12.26
C ARG A 171 -25.00 -10.39 13.24
N VAL A 172 -24.45 -11.21 14.13
CA VAL A 172 -25.21 -11.94 15.14
C VAL A 172 -25.87 -10.97 16.12
N ILE A 173 -25.12 -9.99 16.65
CA ILE A 173 -25.68 -9.00 17.57
C ILE A 173 -26.81 -8.20 16.91
N LEU A 174 -26.63 -7.77 15.66
CA LEU A 174 -27.67 -7.07 14.89
C LEU A 174 -28.89 -7.96 14.64
N ALA A 175 -28.70 -9.22 14.23
CA ALA A 175 -29.81 -10.15 14.02
C ALA A 175 -30.59 -10.41 15.32
N LEU A 176 -29.91 -10.59 16.45
CA LEU A 176 -30.53 -10.74 17.77
C LEU A 176 -31.28 -9.46 18.18
N PHE A 177 -30.73 -8.29 17.88
CA PHE A 177 -31.38 -7.01 18.15
C PHE A 177 -32.65 -6.82 17.31
N ILE A 178 -32.60 -7.15 16.01
CA ILE A 178 -33.77 -7.15 15.12
C ILE A 178 -34.84 -8.12 15.64
N LEU A 179 -34.45 -9.35 15.99
CA LEU A 179 -35.37 -10.36 16.52
C LEU A 179 -36.00 -9.89 17.83
N ASN A 180 -35.21 -9.31 18.74
CA ASN A 180 -35.72 -8.69 19.96
C ASN A 180 -36.73 -7.59 19.65
N MET A 181 -36.42 -6.71 18.69
CA MET A 181 -37.33 -5.64 18.30
C MET A 181 -38.64 -6.15 17.70
N ILE A 182 -38.60 -7.14 16.82
CA ILE A 182 -39.81 -7.76 16.25
C ILE A 182 -40.67 -8.38 17.37
N VAL A 183 -40.06 -9.22 18.21
CA VAL A 183 -40.77 -9.91 19.30
C VAL A 183 -41.33 -8.91 20.32
N ALA A 184 -40.55 -7.89 20.70
CA ALA A 184 -41.02 -6.83 21.60
C ALA A 184 -42.18 -6.03 20.98
N THR A 185 -42.12 -5.71 19.68
CA THR A 185 -43.18 -4.99 18.97
C THR A 185 -44.49 -5.78 19.01
N VAL A 186 -44.44 -7.03 18.53
CA VAL A 186 -45.60 -7.92 18.45
C VAL A 186 -46.18 -8.16 19.84
N ARG A 187 -45.35 -8.37 20.88
CA ARG A 187 -45.84 -8.78 22.21
C ARG A 187 -46.19 -7.61 23.14
N ARG A 188 -45.61 -6.43 22.97
CA ARG A 188 -45.76 -5.30 23.92
C ARG A 188 -46.54 -4.12 23.40
N ILE A 189 -46.61 -3.91 22.08
CA ILE A 189 -47.24 -2.75 21.46
C ILE A 189 -48.57 -3.16 20.85
N GLU A 190 -49.66 -2.49 21.21
CA GLU A 190 -50.97 -2.76 20.62
C GLU A 190 -51.04 -2.17 19.22
N PHE A 191 -51.57 -2.93 18.25
CA PHE A 191 -51.80 -2.50 16.87
C PHE A 191 -53.03 -1.59 16.79
N THR A 192 -52.95 -0.44 17.45
CA THR A 192 -53.98 0.59 17.49
C THR A 192 -53.43 1.87 16.87
N PHE A 193 -54.31 2.66 16.28
CA PHE A 193 -53.94 3.92 15.61
C PHE A 193 -53.08 4.87 16.48
N PRO A 194 -53.33 5.06 17.80
CA PRO A 194 -52.44 5.89 18.63
C PRO A 194 -51.00 5.38 18.72
N ASN A 195 -50.77 4.08 18.51
CA ASN A 195 -49.43 3.48 18.54
C ASN A 195 -48.78 3.37 17.16
N LEU A 196 -49.45 3.83 16.08
CA LEU A 196 -48.92 3.78 14.72
C LEU A 196 -47.50 4.33 14.64
N GLY A 197 -47.22 5.48 15.27
CA GLY A 197 -45.88 6.07 15.28
C GLY A 197 -44.79 5.16 15.83
N VAL A 198 -45.02 4.49 16.97
CA VAL A 198 -44.02 3.56 17.53
C VAL A 198 -43.86 2.33 16.64
N LEU A 199 -44.96 1.82 16.07
CA LEU A 199 -44.91 0.73 15.09
C LEU A 199 -44.10 1.15 13.86
N THR A 200 -44.31 2.34 13.32
CA THR A 200 -43.57 2.89 12.18
C THR A 200 -42.08 3.04 12.50
N VAL A 201 -41.72 3.51 13.70
CA VAL A 201 -40.31 3.58 14.14
C VAL A 201 -39.68 2.19 14.19
N HIS A 202 -40.33 1.22 14.84
CA HIS A 202 -39.80 -0.13 14.96
C HIS A 202 -39.67 -0.81 13.60
N THR A 203 -40.67 -0.68 12.72
CA THR A 203 -40.60 -1.14 11.34
C THR A 203 -39.43 -0.48 10.61
N GLY A 204 -39.26 0.84 10.74
CA GLY A 204 -38.14 1.56 10.13
C GLY A 204 -36.77 1.06 10.58
N ILE A 205 -36.58 0.80 11.88
CA ILE A 205 -35.34 0.21 12.43
C ILE A 205 -35.08 -1.17 11.83
N VAL A 206 -36.09 -2.03 11.78
CA VAL A 206 -35.98 -3.38 11.19
C VAL A 206 -35.65 -3.29 9.70
N THR A 207 -36.32 -2.41 8.96
CA THR A 207 -36.07 -2.17 7.52
C THR A 207 -34.64 -1.68 7.27
N ILE A 208 -34.13 -0.73 8.06
CA ILE A 208 -32.72 -0.27 7.97
C ILE A 208 -31.77 -1.44 8.18
N ALA A 209 -32.00 -2.24 9.22
CA ALA A 209 -31.08 -3.31 9.58
C ALA A 209 -31.07 -4.44 8.53
N LEU A 210 -32.25 -4.83 8.01
CA LEU A 210 -32.35 -5.79 6.90
C LEU A 210 -31.76 -5.22 5.60
N GLY A 211 -32.05 -3.97 5.27
CA GLY A 211 -31.47 -3.28 4.12
C GLY A 211 -29.94 -3.20 4.19
N SER A 212 -29.40 -2.99 5.39
CA SER A 212 -27.95 -2.98 5.64
C SER A 212 -27.33 -4.37 5.45
N LEU A 213 -27.99 -5.43 5.94
CA LEU A 213 -27.54 -6.81 5.72
C LEU A 213 -27.55 -7.18 4.23
N TYR A 214 -28.62 -6.80 3.51
CA TYR A 214 -28.76 -7.04 2.07
C TYR A 214 -27.70 -6.27 1.26
N TYR A 215 -27.56 -4.97 1.52
CA TYR A 215 -26.57 -4.10 0.89
C TYR A 215 -25.18 -4.69 1.03
N ARG A 216 -24.81 -5.08 2.24
CA ARG A 216 -23.47 -5.58 2.51
C ARG A 216 -23.17 -6.95 1.90
N GLY A 217 -24.17 -7.81 1.71
CA GLY A 217 -23.98 -9.14 1.13
C GLY A 217 -23.77 -9.13 -0.39
N LEU A 218 -24.23 -8.07 -1.05
CA LEU A 218 -24.20 -7.94 -2.51
C LEU A 218 -23.34 -6.80 -3.01
N LYS A 219 -22.86 -5.93 -2.11
CA LYS A 219 -22.00 -4.81 -2.42
C LYS A 219 -20.70 -5.29 -3.06
N VAL A 220 -20.36 -4.68 -4.18
CA VAL A 220 -19.11 -4.83 -4.91
C VAL A 220 -18.65 -3.43 -5.29
N GLU A 221 -17.38 -3.15 -5.00
CA GLU A 221 -16.72 -1.88 -5.34
C GLU A 221 -15.38 -2.17 -5.99
N GLY A 222 -15.00 -1.33 -6.92
CA GLY A 222 -13.78 -1.46 -7.69
C GLY A 222 -13.56 -0.27 -8.59
N ASP A 223 -12.60 -0.40 -9.48
CA ASP A 223 -12.34 0.58 -10.53
C ASP A 223 -12.16 -0.13 -11.87
N THR A 224 -12.57 0.51 -12.96
CA THR A 224 -12.26 0.06 -14.31
C THR A 224 -11.45 1.12 -15.03
N LEU A 225 -10.43 0.70 -15.77
CA LEU A 225 -9.58 1.55 -16.58
C LEU A 225 -10.08 1.46 -18.02
N LEU A 226 -10.42 2.59 -18.62
CA LEU A 226 -10.76 2.69 -20.04
C LEU A 226 -9.66 3.46 -20.75
N LEU A 227 -9.05 2.84 -21.75
CA LEU A 227 -8.03 3.46 -22.58
C LEU A 227 -8.71 4.25 -23.71
N SER A 228 -8.13 5.39 -24.10
CA SER A 228 -8.55 6.08 -25.32
C SER A 228 -8.06 5.33 -26.56
N GLY A 229 -8.78 5.47 -27.68
CA GLY A 229 -8.21 5.11 -28.97
C GLY A 229 -7.08 6.07 -29.36
N GLN A 230 -6.33 5.71 -30.41
CA GLN A 230 -5.35 6.62 -31.01
C GLN A 230 -6.03 7.91 -31.47
N PRO A 231 -5.42 9.09 -31.33
CA PRO A 231 -5.99 10.32 -31.84
C PRO A 231 -6.14 10.26 -33.37
N GLY A 232 -7.33 10.63 -33.86
CA GLY A 232 -7.61 10.77 -35.28
C GLY A 232 -6.97 12.04 -35.87
N PRO A 233 -7.11 12.26 -37.19
CA PRO A 233 -6.54 13.42 -37.88
C PRO A 233 -7.02 14.78 -37.34
N ASP A 234 -8.22 14.82 -36.77
CA ASP A 234 -8.83 15.99 -36.12
C ASP A 234 -8.43 16.14 -34.64
N GLY A 235 -7.54 15.27 -34.15
CA GLY A 235 -7.14 15.15 -32.75
C GLY A 235 -8.18 14.55 -31.84
N SER A 236 -9.31 14.08 -32.36
CA SER A 236 -10.27 13.36 -31.53
C SER A 236 -9.76 11.98 -31.18
N ALA A 237 -9.83 11.63 -29.89
CA ALA A 237 -9.55 10.27 -29.49
C ALA A 237 -10.56 9.35 -30.20
N ASN A 238 -10.06 8.37 -30.95
CA ASN A 238 -10.90 7.30 -31.46
C ASN A 238 -11.50 6.50 -30.29
N VAL A 239 -12.52 5.70 -30.59
CA VAL A 239 -13.13 4.80 -29.60
C VAL A 239 -12.09 3.83 -29.07
N GLY A 240 -11.97 3.77 -27.74
CA GLY A 240 -11.06 2.88 -27.03
C GLY A 240 -11.41 1.40 -27.17
N PRO A 241 -10.49 0.49 -26.77
CA PRO A 241 -10.75 -0.94 -26.77
C PRO A 241 -11.91 -1.30 -25.81
N ILE A 242 -12.55 -2.44 -26.09
CA ILE A 242 -13.62 -3.00 -25.26
C ILE A 242 -13.06 -3.40 -23.89
N GLN A 243 -13.70 -2.91 -22.84
CA GLN A 243 -13.41 -3.28 -21.45
C GLN A 243 -14.56 -4.12 -20.88
N ASP A 244 -14.25 -5.38 -20.53
CA ASP A 244 -15.22 -6.35 -20.02
C ASP A 244 -15.18 -6.54 -18.50
N ARG A 245 -14.26 -5.87 -17.82
CA ARG A 245 -13.98 -6.12 -16.39
C ARG A 245 -13.70 -4.88 -15.59
N PHE A 246 -13.83 -5.00 -14.28
CA PHE A 246 -13.36 -4.05 -13.29
C PHE A 246 -12.56 -4.75 -12.20
N TYR A 247 -11.74 -3.99 -11.48
CA TYR A 247 -10.80 -4.48 -10.47
C TYR A 247 -11.34 -4.18 -9.08
N ASP A 248 -11.55 -5.21 -8.27
CA ASP A 248 -12.08 -5.14 -6.91
C ASP A 248 -11.18 -4.30 -5.99
N ASN A 249 -11.76 -3.37 -5.23
CA ASN A 249 -11.00 -2.50 -4.33
C ASN A 249 -10.55 -3.20 -3.04
N MET A 250 -11.22 -4.30 -2.68
CA MET A 250 -11.03 -4.99 -1.40
C MET A 250 -10.31 -6.32 -1.58
N THR A 251 -10.69 -7.08 -2.59
CA THR A 251 -10.24 -8.45 -2.83
C THR A 251 -9.01 -8.46 -3.74
N THR A 252 -7.96 -9.15 -3.30
CA THR A 252 -6.74 -9.33 -4.09
C THR A 252 -6.68 -10.70 -4.75
N ALA A 253 -5.84 -10.83 -5.77
CA ALA A 253 -5.57 -12.08 -6.46
C ALA A 253 -4.09 -12.21 -6.78
N LEU A 254 -3.63 -13.46 -6.82
CA LEU A 254 -2.40 -13.85 -7.48
C LEU A 254 -2.74 -14.17 -8.93
N TRP A 255 -2.17 -13.42 -9.85
CA TRP A 255 -2.32 -13.63 -11.29
C TRP A 255 -1.15 -14.47 -11.80
N LEU A 256 -1.46 -15.53 -12.52
CA LEU A 256 -0.48 -16.50 -13.03
C LEU A 256 -0.68 -16.71 -14.52
N ASN A 257 0.42 -16.81 -15.26
CA ASN A 257 0.42 -17.15 -16.68
C ASN A 257 1.59 -18.10 -16.95
N GLN A 258 1.31 -19.19 -17.67
CA GLN A 258 2.32 -20.15 -18.11
C GLN A 258 2.21 -20.33 -19.62
N ASN A 259 2.92 -19.48 -20.37
CA ASN A 259 3.11 -19.54 -21.83
C ASN A 259 1.84 -19.59 -22.72
N SER A 260 0.64 -19.41 -22.17
CA SER A 260 -0.63 -19.58 -22.88
C SER A 260 -1.28 -18.28 -23.35
N GLY A 261 -0.69 -17.13 -23.00
CA GLY A 261 -1.29 -15.80 -23.20
C GLY A 261 -2.55 -15.52 -22.36
N LEU A 262 -3.09 -16.53 -21.68
CA LEU A 262 -4.23 -16.41 -20.77
C LEU A 262 -3.75 -16.32 -19.32
N TRP A 263 -4.41 -15.48 -18.52
CA TRP A 263 -4.10 -15.35 -17.11
C TRP A 263 -5.11 -16.13 -16.24
N ASP A 264 -4.60 -16.90 -15.29
CA ASP A 264 -5.35 -17.48 -14.18
C ASP A 264 -5.29 -16.52 -12.98
N GLN A 265 -6.45 -16.16 -12.44
CA GLN A 265 -6.54 -15.33 -11.24
C GLN A 265 -6.96 -16.18 -10.06
N ARG A 266 -6.13 -16.21 -9.02
CA ARG A 266 -6.38 -16.98 -7.79
C ARG A 266 -6.65 -16.02 -6.65
N PRO A 267 -7.90 -15.93 -6.16
CA PRO A 267 -8.24 -15.05 -5.05
C PRO A 267 -7.38 -15.38 -3.81
N ILE A 268 -6.83 -14.34 -3.20
CA ILE A 268 -6.04 -14.43 -1.97
C ILE A 268 -6.46 -13.32 -1.00
N GLN A 269 -6.30 -13.59 0.30
CA GLN A 269 -6.54 -12.62 1.37
C GLN A 269 -5.28 -12.52 2.24
N PRO A 270 -4.23 -11.81 1.75
CA PRO A 270 -3.05 -11.58 2.55
C PRO A 270 -3.38 -10.67 3.75
N PRO A 271 -2.47 -10.59 4.74
CA PRO A 271 -2.49 -9.53 5.73
C PRO A 271 -2.63 -8.14 5.10
N ARG A 272 -3.04 -7.14 5.89
CA ARG A 272 -3.33 -5.80 5.36
C ARG A 272 -2.47 -4.69 5.95
N TYR A 273 -2.14 -4.74 7.24
CA TYR A 273 -1.51 -3.61 7.94
C TYR A 273 -0.12 -3.93 8.50
N ASN A 274 0.16 -5.20 8.78
CA ASN A 274 1.40 -5.62 9.39
C ASN A 274 2.28 -6.37 8.40
N ASP A 275 3.57 -6.35 8.67
CA ASP A 275 4.57 -7.07 7.89
C ASP A 275 4.76 -8.49 8.43
N TYR A 276 5.00 -9.43 7.51
CA TYR A 276 5.22 -10.85 7.79
C TYR A 276 6.21 -11.43 6.80
N GLY A 277 7.06 -12.36 7.23
CA GLY A 277 7.95 -13.11 6.35
C GLY A 277 8.79 -12.23 5.43
N LEU A 278 9.22 -11.04 5.89
CA LEU A 278 10.13 -10.17 5.15
C LEU A 278 11.41 -10.89 4.73
N ASN A 279 11.85 -11.89 5.51
CA ASN A 279 13.01 -12.71 5.21
C ASN A 279 12.70 -14.00 4.41
N ALA A 280 11.49 -14.16 3.88
CA ALA A 280 11.04 -15.42 3.26
C ALA A 280 11.80 -15.78 1.96
N ALA A 281 12.43 -14.80 1.30
CA ALA A 281 13.27 -15.01 0.11
C ALA A 281 14.77 -14.88 0.41
N GLY A 282 15.16 -14.81 1.69
CA GLY A 282 16.50 -14.45 2.14
C GLY A 282 16.50 -13.21 3.03
N PRO A 283 17.64 -12.83 3.62
CA PRO A 283 17.74 -11.69 4.53
C PRO A 283 17.44 -10.38 3.80
N ALA A 284 16.27 -9.79 4.07
CA ALA A 284 15.86 -8.53 3.47
C ALA A 284 16.53 -7.33 4.18
N PRO A 285 17.00 -6.32 3.43
CA PRO A 285 17.62 -5.14 4.02
C PRO A 285 16.67 -4.41 4.99
N GLY A 286 17.10 -4.26 6.25
CA GLY A 286 16.32 -3.58 7.28
C GLY A 286 15.16 -4.38 7.87
N ALA A 287 15.04 -5.67 7.54
CA ALA A 287 14.05 -6.53 8.18
C ALA A 287 14.36 -6.71 9.68
N PRO A 288 13.33 -6.71 10.56
CA PRO A 288 13.52 -6.95 11.97
C PRO A 288 14.01 -8.38 12.23
N ALA A 289 14.83 -8.57 13.27
CA ALA A 289 15.39 -9.87 13.63
C ALA A 289 14.31 -10.93 13.98
N LYS A 290 13.18 -10.48 14.52
CA LYS A 290 12.02 -11.35 14.83
C LYS A 290 10.90 -11.08 13.83
N ASP A 291 10.89 -11.89 12.78
CA ASP A 291 9.89 -11.83 11.72
C ASP A 291 8.68 -12.73 12.06
N ARG A 292 7.48 -12.30 11.67
CA ARG A 292 6.26 -13.09 11.87
C ARG A 292 6.08 -14.04 10.69
N PRO A 293 5.96 -15.36 10.88
CA PRO A 293 5.78 -16.26 9.75
C PRO A 293 4.43 -16.03 9.08
N LEU A 294 4.39 -16.15 7.75
CA LEU A 294 3.16 -16.23 6.98
C LEU A 294 3.14 -17.55 6.22
N ASN A 295 1.98 -18.20 6.21
CA ASN A 295 1.76 -19.42 5.47
C ASN A 295 0.32 -19.48 4.98
N LEU A 296 0.05 -18.84 3.85
CA LEU A 296 -1.27 -18.79 3.24
C LEU A 296 -1.25 -19.62 1.94
N PRO A 297 -1.94 -20.78 1.90
CA PRO A 297 -2.02 -21.57 0.67
C PRO A 297 -2.81 -20.80 -0.39
N VAL A 298 -2.35 -20.86 -1.64
CA VAL A 298 -3.09 -20.31 -2.78
C VAL A 298 -4.03 -21.38 -3.30
N VAL A 299 -5.32 -21.04 -3.43
CA VAL A 299 -6.35 -21.95 -3.97
C VAL A 299 -6.01 -22.33 -5.41
N GLY A 300 -6.36 -23.54 -5.84
CA GLY A 300 -6.18 -23.98 -7.23
C GLY A 300 -6.98 -23.14 -8.24
N SER A 301 -6.77 -23.40 -9.54
CA SER A 301 -7.49 -22.75 -10.64
C SER A 301 -9.01 -22.85 -10.44
N ALA A 302 -9.72 -21.74 -10.68
CA ALA A 302 -11.18 -21.74 -10.71
C ALA A 302 -11.76 -22.51 -11.92
N ARG A 303 -10.91 -22.83 -12.91
CA ARG A 303 -11.24 -23.62 -14.11
C ARG A 303 -10.39 -24.89 -14.13
N PRO A 304 -10.79 -25.94 -13.38
CA PRO A 304 -10.01 -27.17 -13.29
C PRO A 304 -10.01 -28.00 -14.59
N ASP A 305 -10.97 -27.77 -15.47
CA ASP A 305 -11.14 -28.45 -16.77
C ASP A 305 -10.20 -27.93 -17.86
N ARG A 306 -9.74 -26.67 -17.73
CA ARG A 306 -8.80 -26.02 -18.65
C ARG A 306 -7.76 -25.23 -17.85
N PRO A 307 -6.85 -25.92 -17.14
CA PRO A 307 -5.86 -25.26 -16.33
C PRO A 307 -4.90 -24.43 -17.21
N VAL A 308 -4.75 -23.16 -16.87
CA VAL A 308 -3.72 -22.28 -17.46
C VAL A 308 -2.34 -22.62 -16.91
N ILE A 309 -2.30 -23.18 -15.70
CA ILE A 309 -1.10 -23.54 -14.95
C ILE A 309 -1.12 -25.04 -14.71
N ASP A 310 -0.02 -25.72 -15.00
CA ASP A 310 0.11 -27.15 -14.82
C ASP A 310 -0.15 -27.58 -13.37
N ALA A 311 -0.76 -28.76 -13.20
CA ALA A 311 -1.21 -29.25 -11.90
C ALA A 311 -0.07 -29.64 -10.94
N ASP A 312 1.16 -29.81 -11.46
CA ASP A 312 2.34 -30.11 -10.65
C ASP A 312 2.85 -28.89 -9.87
N LEU A 313 2.41 -27.68 -10.23
CA LEU A 313 2.87 -26.43 -9.64
C LEU A 313 1.98 -26.01 -8.47
N LYS A 314 2.61 -25.78 -7.32
CA LYS A 314 1.97 -25.31 -6.09
C LYS A 314 2.49 -23.94 -5.71
N PHE A 315 1.58 -23.10 -5.20
CA PHE A 315 1.85 -21.72 -4.83
C PHE A 315 1.42 -21.48 -3.38
N ARG A 316 2.26 -20.74 -2.65
CA ARG A 316 2.04 -20.42 -1.24
C ARG A 316 2.53 -19.03 -0.96
N VAL A 317 1.73 -18.21 -0.30
CA VAL A 317 2.17 -16.90 0.16
C VAL A 317 2.93 -17.10 1.48
N VAL A 318 4.19 -16.69 1.49
CA VAL A 318 5.15 -16.91 2.59
C VAL A 318 5.64 -15.62 3.23
N GLY A 319 5.34 -14.47 2.63
CA GLY A 319 5.71 -13.15 3.13
C GLY A 319 4.81 -12.06 2.57
N TYR A 320 4.73 -10.94 3.29
CA TYR A 320 3.92 -9.79 2.97
C TYR A 320 4.52 -8.55 3.63
N ALA A 321 4.80 -7.52 2.83
CA ALA A 321 5.16 -6.19 3.33
C ALA A 321 3.98 -5.25 3.06
N SER A 322 3.43 -4.63 4.10
CA SER A 322 2.20 -3.82 3.98
C SER A 322 2.43 -2.48 3.30
N TYR A 323 3.64 -1.93 3.44
CA TYR A 323 4.07 -0.67 2.86
C TYR A 323 5.58 -0.66 2.66
N ALA A 324 6.03 -0.92 1.43
CA ALA A 324 7.43 -1.06 1.09
C ALA A 324 7.77 -0.42 -0.26
N THR A 325 9.06 -0.13 -0.42
CA THR A 325 9.66 0.19 -1.71
C THR A 325 10.47 -1.00 -2.20
N PRO A 326 10.36 -1.39 -3.47
CA PRO A 326 11.20 -2.45 -4.01
C PRO A 326 12.66 -1.99 -4.04
N VAL A 327 13.55 -2.81 -3.51
CA VAL A 327 15.00 -2.59 -3.55
C VAL A 327 15.64 -3.82 -4.17
N ARG A 328 16.44 -3.63 -5.21
CA ARG A 328 17.23 -4.71 -5.79
C ARG A 328 18.45 -4.97 -4.92
N THR A 329 18.69 -6.23 -4.62
CA THR A 329 19.84 -6.70 -3.86
C THR A 329 20.36 -7.97 -4.51
N TRP A 330 21.68 -8.09 -4.58
CA TRP A 330 22.32 -9.27 -5.11
C TRP A 330 22.44 -10.32 -4.00
N VAL A 331 21.87 -11.50 -4.26
CA VAL A 331 21.88 -12.59 -3.29
C VAL A 331 22.72 -13.73 -3.85
N PRO A 332 23.66 -14.27 -3.07
CA PRO A 332 24.37 -15.47 -3.44
C PRO A 332 23.39 -16.62 -3.68
N VAL A 333 23.52 -17.27 -4.82
CA VAL A 333 22.76 -18.46 -5.17
C VAL A 333 23.72 -19.54 -5.64
N GLU A 334 23.27 -20.80 -5.65
CA GLU A 334 24.07 -21.87 -6.24
C GLU A 334 24.33 -21.57 -7.73
N PRO A 335 25.56 -21.78 -8.22
CA PRO A 335 25.87 -21.55 -9.62
C PRO A 335 25.01 -22.46 -10.50
N PRO A 336 24.62 -22.00 -11.70
CA PRO A 336 23.86 -22.82 -12.60
C PRO A 336 24.65 -24.09 -12.97
N PRO A 337 23.98 -25.23 -13.19
CA PRO A 337 24.67 -26.48 -13.47
C PRO A 337 25.52 -26.40 -14.75
N PRO A 338 26.64 -27.15 -14.83
CA PRO A 338 27.50 -27.17 -16.01
C PRO A 338 26.70 -27.51 -17.27
N GLY A 339 26.87 -26.72 -18.33
CA GLY A 339 26.15 -26.90 -19.60
C GLY A 339 24.85 -26.11 -19.74
N SER A 340 24.39 -25.41 -18.68
CA SER A 340 23.31 -24.43 -18.84
C SER A 340 23.76 -23.23 -19.70
N ALA A 341 22.83 -22.59 -20.40
CA ALA A 341 23.12 -21.35 -21.13
C ALA A 341 23.40 -20.15 -20.21
N ALA A 342 23.07 -20.24 -18.93
CA ALA A 342 23.29 -19.17 -17.96
C ALA A 342 24.77 -19.10 -17.58
N LYS A 343 25.39 -17.93 -17.80
CA LYS A 343 26.76 -17.65 -17.35
C LYS A 343 26.78 -17.44 -15.84
N ALA A 344 27.81 -17.95 -15.18
CA ALA A 344 28.08 -17.61 -13.79
C ALA A 344 28.24 -16.09 -13.64
N ASN A 345 27.81 -15.57 -12.50
CA ASN A 345 27.76 -14.13 -12.21
C ASN A 345 28.38 -13.89 -10.83
N PRO A 346 29.72 -13.96 -10.71
CA PRO A 346 30.38 -13.93 -9.43
C PRO A 346 30.25 -12.55 -8.79
N LEU A 347 29.85 -12.53 -7.53
CA LEU A 347 29.66 -11.31 -6.75
C LEU A 347 30.81 -11.13 -5.76
N ARG A 348 31.28 -9.88 -5.64
CA ARG A 348 32.24 -9.43 -4.64
C ARG A 348 31.65 -8.23 -3.92
N ALA A 349 31.42 -8.38 -2.62
CA ALA A 349 30.85 -7.32 -1.82
C ALA A 349 31.92 -6.61 -0.98
N ILE A 350 31.92 -5.28 -1.04
CA ILE A 350 32.79 -4.42 -0.23
C ILE A 350 31.93 -3.52 0.63
N LYS A 351 32.09 -3.61 1.95
CA LYS A 351 31.45 -2.69 2.89
C LYS A 351 32.39 -1.56 3.26
N VAL A 352 31.84 -0.38 3.39
CA VAL A 352 32.57 0.78 3.90
C VAL A 352 32.15 1.03 5.32
N ARG A 353 33.10 1.00 6.24
CA ARG A 353 32.89 1.25 7.67
C ARG A 353 33.49 2.59 8.03
N ALA A 354 32.68 3.44 8.66
CA ALA A 354 33.11 4.72 9.20
C ALA A 354 33.10 4.65 10.73
N THR A 355 34.22 4.98 11.35
CA THR A 355 34.37 5.12 12.80
C THR A 355 34.60 6.58 13.14
N PHE A 356 33.69 7.20 13.88
CA PHE A 356 33.77 8.62 14.21
C PHE A 356 34.49 8.82 15.55
N PRO A 357 35.26 9.90 15.75
CA PRO A 357 35.97 10.13 17.02
C PRO A 357 35.05 10.20 18.24
N ASP A 358 33.82 10.72 18.08
CA ASP A 358 32.81 10.80 19.14
C ASP A 358 32.07 9.48 19.38
N ARG A 359 32.21 8.50 18.48
CA ARG A 359 31.49 7.22 18.48
C ARG A 359 32.41 6.07 18.05
N PRO A 360 33.03 5.36 19.00
CA PRO A 360 33.99 4.30 18.68
C PRO A 360 33.36 3.09 17.97
N GLU A 361 32.03 2.98 17.95
CA GLU A 361 31.32 1.96 17.19
C GLU A 361 31.34 2.28 15.69
N ALA A 362 32.09 1.49 14.93
CA ALA A 362 32.14 1.58 13.48
C ALA A 362 30.76 1.28 12.86
N ARG A 363 30.24 2.22 12.08
CA ARG A 363 28.98 2.10 11.35
C ARG A 363 29.22 1.73 9.90
N GLU A 364 28.39 0.84 9.37
CA GLU A 364 28.33 0.59 7.93
C GLU A 364 27.73 1.82 7.24
N ALA A 365 28.51 2.44 6.35
CA ALA A 365 28.10 3.61 5.60
C ALA A 365 27.44 3.22 4.27
N PHE A 366 28.07 2.30 3.53
CA PHE A 366 27.59 1.81 2.22
C PHE A 366 28.22 0.45 1.87
N ARG A 367 27.61 -0.25 0.91
CA ARG A 367 28.06 -1.53 0.37
C ARG A 367 28.13 -1.43 -1.16
N PHE A 368 29.23 -1.91 -1.75
CA PHE A 368 29.38 -2.11 -3.19
C PHE A 368 29.22 -3.58 -3.51
N ASP A 369 28.34 -3.88 -4.45
CA ASP A 369 28.20 -5.22 -5.03
C ASP A 369 28.82 -5.19 -6.43
N LEU A 370 29.98 -5.83 -6.57
CA LEU A 370 30.82 -5.79 -7.76
C LEU A 370 30.83 -7.14 -8.47
N PHE A 371 30.86 -7.12 -9.80
CA PHE A 371 30.82 -8.30 -10.65
C PHE A 371 32.05 -8.34 -11.56
N PRO A 372 33.12 -9.07 -11.17
CA PRO A 372 34.42 -8.99 -11.84
C PRO A 372 34.39 -9.29 -13.34
N ASP A 373 33.47 -10.18 -13.75
CA ASP A 373 33.33 -10.64 -15.14
C ASP A 373 32.43 -9.72 -15.99
N SER A 374 31.85 -8.67 -15.40
CA SER A 374 30.96 -7.71 -16.05
C SER A 374 31.59 -6.31 -16.02
N PRO A 375 32.17 -5.81 -17.14
CA PRO A 375 32.87 -4.53 -17.14
C PRO A 375 32.06 -3.35 -16.58
N ALA A 376 30.76 -3.29 -16.83
CA ALA A 376 29.90 -2.23 -16.31
C ALA A 376 29.65 -2.33 -14.79
N GLN A 377 29.69 -3.54 -14.23
CA GLN A 377 29.32 -3.83 -12.84
C GLN A 377 30.53 -4.23 -11.98
N ARG A 378 31.72 -4.39 -12.55
CA ARG A 378 32.98 -4.60 -11.83
C ARG A 378 33.46 -3.34 -11.11
N ILE A 379 32.76 -2.21 -11.33
CA ILE A 379 33.07 -0.90 -10.78
C ILE A 379 31.89 -0.37 -9.97
N GLY A 380 32.20 0.18 -8.79
CA GLY A 380 31.27 0.89 -7.93
C GLY A 380 31.83 2.26 -7.61
N GLU A 381 30.99 3.29 -7.64
CA GLU A 381 31.40 4.66 -7.33
C GLU A 381 30.38 5.31 -6.40
N ALA A 382 30.85 5.92 -5.31
CA ALA A 382 30.01 6.64 -4.38
C ALA A 382 30.27 8.14 -4.50
N GLN A 383 29.36 8.84 -5.18
CA GLN A 383 29.31 10.31 -5.30
C GLN A 383 30.64 10.97 -5.75
N GLY A 384 31.42 10.29 -6.59
CA GLY A 384 32.74 10.77 -7.04
C GLY A 384 33.81 10.86 -5.94
N ALA A 385 33.50 10.46 -4.70
CA ALA A 385 34.42 10.51 -3.58
C ALA A 385 35.32 9.26 -3.52
N ILE A 386 34.75 8.09 -3.82
CA ILE A 386 35.46 6.82 -3.85
C ILE A 386 35.00 5.99 -5.05
N GLY A 387 35.96 5.52 -5.84
CA GLY A 387 35.76 4.50 -6.86
C GLY A 387 36.39 3.19 -6.43
N ILE A 388 35.68 2.09 -6.64
CA ILE A 388 36.19 0.74 -6.44
C ILE A 388 36.09 -0.02 -7.76
N GLU A 389 37.18 -0.62 -8.20
CA GLU A 389 37.20 -1.58 -9.31
C GLU A 389 37.62 -2.95 -8.77
N TRP A 390 36.94 -4.01 -9.20
CA TRP A 390 37.31 -5.39 -8.87
C TRP A 390 37.47 -6.23 -10.13
N THR A 391 38.67 -6.75 -10.37
CA THR A 391 38.97 -7.63 -11.50
C THR A 391 39.33 -9.04 -11.04
N ARG A 392 39.32 -10.00 -11.97
CA ARG A 392 39.90 -11.32 -11.80
C ARG A 392 40.99 -11.51 -12.85
N GLY A 393 42.23 -11.63 -12.43
CA GLY A 393 43.38 -11.77 -13.34
C GLY A 393 43.71 -10.48 -14.11
N MET A 394 43.86 -9.36 -13.39
CA MET A 394 44.37 -8.11 -13.98
C MET A 394 45.74 -8.34 -14.60
N SER A 395 45.96 -7.84 -15.82
CA SER A 395 47.26 -7.98 -16.47
C SER A 395 48.36 -7.29 -15.67
N ASP A 396 49.57 -7.85 -15.69
CA ASP A 396 50.71 -7.27 -14.97
C ASP A 396 51.05 -5.86 -15.45
N SER A 397 50.87 -5.56 -16.74
CA SER A 397 51.05 -4.20 -17.27
C SER A 397 50.05 -3.22 -16.67
N ARG A 398 48.79 -3.62 -16.54
CA ARG A 398 47.74 -2.80 -15.94
C ARG A 398 47.98 -2.62 -14.45
N TRP A 399 48.28 -3.70 -13.72
CA TRP A 399 48.61 -3.64 -12.29
C TRP A 399 49.81 -2.70 -12.04
N ARG A 400 50.86 -2.81 -12.86
CA ARG A 400 52.02 -1.90 -12.81
C ARG A 400 51.59 -0.45 -13.03
N ALA A 401 50.74 -0.16 -14.03
CA ALA A 401 50.25 1.19 -14.28
C ALA A 401 49.50 1.77 -13.08
N ILE A 402 48.53 1.03 -12.52
CA ILE A 402 47.72 1.53 -11.41
C ILE A 402 48.45 1.57 -10.07
N THR A 403 49.62 0.91 -9.95
CA THR A 403 50.45 0.92 -8.73
C THR A 403 51.65 1.85 -8.82
N ALA A 404 51.94 2.39 -10.00
CA ALA A 404 53.12 3.19 -10.19
C ALA A 404 53.08 4.54 -9.45
N THR A 405 54.24 4.97 -8.95
CA THR A 405 54.36 6.22 -8.20
C THR A 405 54.18 7.42 -9.14
N LEU A 406 53.24 8.30 -8.80
CA LEU A 406 53.00 9.56 -9.49
C LEU A 406 53.64 10.72 -8.70
N PRO A 407 54.07 11.80 -9.36
CA PRO A 407 54.43 13.02 -8.66
C PRO A 407 53.27 13.53 -7.79
N ARG A 408 53.56 14.09 -6.61
CA ARG A 408 52.53 14.63 -5.71
C ARG A 408 51.67 15.67 -6.42
N GLY A 409 50.35 15.58 -6.24
CA GLY A 409 49.39 16.51 -6.87
C GLY A 409 49.07 16.18 -8.34
N THR A 410 49.60 15.08 -8.89
CA THR A 410 49.22 14.59 -10.23
C THR A 410 47.80 14.04 -10.20
N LEU A 411 46.87 14.72 -10.88
CA LEU A 411 45.49 14.25 -11.01
C LEU A 411 45.32 13.27 -12.17
N HIS A 412 46.12 13.41 -13.22
CA HIS A 412 46.02 12.59 -14.43
C HIS A 412 47.42 12.23 -14.92
N ALA A 413 47.63 10.97 -15.27
CA ALA A 413 48.89 10.50 -15.82
C ALA A 413 48.66 9.45 -16.91
N ILE A 414 49.66 9.26 -17.75
CA ILE A 414 49.71 8.15 -18.70
C ILE A 414 50.98 7.32 -18.46
N LEU A 415 50.82 6.00 -18.42
CA LEU A 415 51.93 5.07 -18.59
C LEU A 415 52.06 4.76 -20.08
N VAL A 416 53.21 5.09 -20.66
CA VAL A 416 53.54 4.78 -22.06
C VAL A 416 54.53 3.63 -22.07
N GLU A 417 54.21 2.55 -22.79
CA GLU A 417 55.10 1.40 -23.00
C GLU A 417 55.33 1.21 -24.49
N ILE A 418 56.58 1.06 -24.89
CA ILE A 418 56.97 0.75 -26.28
C ILE A 418 57.54 -0.67 -26.26
N PRO A 419 56.80 -1.65 -26.80
CA PRO A 419 57.32 -3.01 -26.93
C PRO A 419 58.60 -3.01 -27.75
N GLY A 420 59.65 -3.69 -27.28
CA GLY A 420 60.83 -3.96 -28.10
C GLY A 420 60.43 -4.74 -29.36
N ALA A 421 61.15 -4.54 -30.48
CA ALA A 421 60.86 -5.21 -31.74
C ALA A 421 60.67 -6.72 -31.53
N ALA A 422 59.62 -7.28 -32.15
CA ALA A 422 59.14 -8.63 -31.92
C ALA A 422 60.28 -9.65 -31.91
N ALA A 423 60.28 -10.50 -30.88
CA ALA A 423 61.26 -11.53 -30.58
C ALA A 423 61.56 -12.42 -31.80
N GLY A 424 62.63 -12.07 -32.51
CA GLY A 424 63.38 -12.94 -33.41
C GLY A 424 64.83 -13.07 -32.97
N GLU A 425 65.47 -11.98 -32.55
CA GLU A 425 66.86 -11.98 -32.10
C GLU A 425 67.02 -11.00 -30.92
N HIS A 426 67.44 -11.54 -29.78
CA HIS A 426 67.93 -10.84 -28.57
C HIS A 426 67.01 -9.79 -27.89
N GLY A 427 66.06 -10.27 -27.08
CA GLY A 427 65.76 -9.72 -25.74
C GLY A 427 65.54 -8.21 -25.56
N ALA A 428 65.01 -7.49 -26.56
CA ALA A 428 64.77 -6.05 -26.44
C ALA A 428 63.78 -5.75 -25.30
N GLU A 429 64.26 -5.04 -24.27
CA GLU A 429 63.51 -4.68 -23.07
C GLU A 429 62.36 -3.72 -23.40
N THR A 430 61.15 -3.96 -22.87
CA THR A 430 60.02 -3.03 -22.99
C THR A 430 60.35 -1.74 -22.25
N LYS A 431 60.60 -0.67 -23.01
CA LYS A 431 60.80 0.66 -22.44
C LYS A 431 59.46 1.23 -21.99
N HIS A 432 59.42 1.78 -20.79
CA HIS A 432 58.22 2.41 -20.27
C HIS A 432 58.54 3.65 -19.44
N ALA A 433 57.64 4.62 -19.45
CA ALA A 433 57.72 5.83 -18.64
C ALA A 433 56.33 6.36 -18.28
N ILE A 434 56.25 7.09 -17.17
CA ILE A 434 55.01 7.67 -16.68
C ILE A 434 55.10 9.17 -16.77
N PHE A 435 54.08 9.77 -17.36
CA PHE A 435 54.01 11.20 -17.54
C PHE A 435 52.75 11.76 -16.89
N PRO A 436 52.86 12.76 -16.01
CA PRO A 436 51.72 13.57 -15.64
C PRO A 436 51.22 14.29 -16.89
N ILE A 437 49.90 14.33 -17.08
CA ILE A 437 49.29 15.02 -18.22
C ILE A 437 48.26 16.02 -17.75
N THR A 438 48.16 17.11 -18.50
CA THR A 438 47.11 18.11 -18.40
C THR A 438 46.55 18.35 -19.80
N THR A 439 45.31 18.81 -19.91
CA THR A 439 44.73 19.20 -21.21
C THR A 439 45.64 20.21 -21.92
N GLY A 440 46.02 19.91 -23.16
CA GLY A 440 46.97 20.67 -23.99
C GLY A 440 48.46 20.35 -23.74
N GLY A 441 48.79 19.53 -22.74
CA GLY A 441 50.17 19.15 -22.43
C GLY A 441 50.72 18.11 -23.41
N THR A 442 51.98 18.27 -23.78
CA THR A 442 52.70 17.38 -24.71
C THR A 442 53.87 16.70 -24.02
N VAL A 443 54.05 15.41 -24.28
CA VAL A 443 55.16 14.60 -23.75
C VAL A 443 55.84 13.87 -24.90
N ASN A 444 57.16 13.74 -24.81
CA ASN A 444 57.97 13.05 -25.82
C ASN A 444 58.61 11.82 -25.19
N PHE A 445 58.42 10.64 -25.81
CA PHE A 445 59.00 9.40 -25.32
C PHE A 445 59.44 8.52 -26.50
N GLU A 446 60.74 8.25 -26.60
CA GLU A 446 61.34 7.39 -27.65
C GLU A 446 60.90 7.79 -29.07
N GLY A 447 60.80 9.09 -29.31
CA GLY A 447 60.42 9.66 -30.60
C GLY A 447 58.91 9.73 -30.87
N TYR A 448 58.06 9.22 -29.96
CA TYR A 448 56.61 9.49 -29.99
C TYR A 448 56.33 10.84 -29.32
N GLU A 449 55.58 11.70 -30.00
CA GLU A 449 55.01 12.93 -29.44
C GLU A 449 53.55 12.66 -29.07
N ILE A 450 53.20 12.84 -27.80
CA ILE A 450 51.87 12.53 -27.25
C ILE A 450 51.30 13.79 -26.62
N THR A 451 50.23 14.32 -27.19
CA THR A 451 49.54 15.52 -26.69
C THR A 451 48.17 15.17 -26.14
N ALA A 452 47.90 15.49 -24.86
CA ALA A 452 46.60 15.25 -24.25
C ALA A 452 45.58 16.31 -24.70
N LYS A 453 44.81 16.03 -25.76
CA LYS A 453 43.82 16.96 -26.33
C LYS A 453 42.68 17.26 -25.35
N GLN A 454 42.15 16.23 -24.70
CA GLN A 454 41.07 16.34 -23.72
C GLN A 454 41.22 15.27 -22.64
N ILE A 455 40.84 15.62 -21.42
CA ILE A 455 40.70 14.68 -20.31
C ILE A 455 39.30 14.87 -19.77
N LEU A 456 38.49 13.82 -19.80
CA LEU A 456 37.09 13.88 -19.43
C LEU A 456 36.78 12.86 -18.33
N PRO A 457 35.97 13.22 -17.32
CA PRO A 457 35.53 12.28 -16.28
C PRO A 457 34.66 11.16 -16.86
N GLU A 458 34.01 11.40 -18.00
CA GLU A 458 33.24 10.43 -18.77
C GLU A 458 33.43 10.68 -20.27
N PRO A 459 33.36 9.65 -21.12
CA PRO A 459 33.38 9.85 -22.56
C PRO A 459 32.18 10.68 -23.02
N PRO A 460 32.33 11.49 -24.09
CA PRO A 460 31.25 12.31 -24.62
C PRO A 460 30.11 11.48 -25.25
N PHE A 461 30.34 10.18 -25.45
CA PHE A 461 29.35 9.22 -25.94
C PHE A 461 29.30 8.00 -25.02
N PRO A 462 28.11 7.42 -24.79
CA PRO A 462 27.99 6.16 -24.05
C PRO A 462 28.83 5.07 -24.69
N ILE A 463 29.48 4.24 -23.88
CA ILE A 463 30.20 3.07 -24.37
C ILE A 463 29.16 2.08 -24.90
N ILE A 464 29.18 1.83 -26.21
CA ILE A 464 28.28 0.90 -26.91
C ILE A 464 28.97 -0.42 -27.31
N THR A 465 30.27 -0.54 -27.03
CA THR A 465 31.07 -1.73 -27.34
C THR A 465 30.48 -2.96 -26.65
N ALA A 466 30.37 -4.06 -27.41
CA ALA A 466 29.86 -5.33 -26.90
C ALA A 466 30.63 -5.81 -25.66
N GLY A 467 29.92 -6.07 -24.57
CA GLY A 467 30.48 -6.43 -23.27
C GLY A 467 30.75 -5.24 -22.33
N TYR A 468 30.78 -4.01 -22.85
CA TYR A 468 31.05 -2.78 -22.08
C TYR A 468 29.87 -1.81 -22.10
N GLN A 469 28.70 -2.23 -22.60
CA GLN A 469 27.56 -1.34 -22.73
C GLN A 469 27.13 -0.77 -21.39
N GLY A 470 27.01 0.56 -21.32
CA GLY A 470 26.62 1.27 -20.10
C GLY A 470 27.71 1.33 -19.02
N ALA A 471 28.92 0.87 -19.30
CA ALA A 471 30.05 1.01 -18.39
C ALA A 471 30.50 2.47 -18.29
N ARG A 472 30.99 2.89 -17.11
CA ARG A 472 31.47 4.25 -16.85
C ARG A 472 32.98 4.26 -16.58
N SER A 473 33.71 5.12 -17.29
CA SER A 473 35.16 5.32 -17.13
C SER A 473 35.50 6.75 -17.52
N SER A 474 36.50 7.34 -16.89
CA SER A 474 37.17 8.52 -17.43
C SER A 474 37.96 8.15 -18.69
N VAL A 475 38.18 9.15 -19.55
CA VAL A 475 38.87 9.00 -20.83
C VAL A 475 39.84 10.13 -21.06
N ALA A 476 41.03 9.79 -21.55
CA ALA A 476 41.99 10.75 -22.09
C ALA A 476 42.01 10.62 -23.62
N ILE A 477 41.79 11.72 -24.33
CA ILE A 477 41.89 11.81 -25.78
C ILE A 477 43.28 12.35 -26.09
N LEU A 478 44.13 11.52 -26.70
CA LEU A 478 45.54 11.82 -26.94
C LEU A 478 45.80 11.94 -28.44
N SER A 479 46.48 12.98 -28.89
CA SER A 479 47.05 13.06 -30.24
C SER A 479 48.43 12.43 -30.21
N ILE A 480 48.65 11.38 -31.01
CA ILE A 480 49.91 10.62 -31.03
C ILE A 480 50.54 10.79 -32.40
N THR A 481 51.76 11.32 -32.43
CA THR A 481 52.62 11.40 -33.62
C THR A 481 53.71 10.34 -33.48
N PRO A 482 53.69 9.27 -34.29
CA PRO A 482 54.74 8.25 -34.28
C PRO A 482 56.12 8.81 -34.63
N PRO A 483 57.23 8.14 -34.22
CA PRO A 483 58.56 8.50 -34.70
C PRO A 483 58.65 8.33 -36.21
N ARG A 484 59.48 9.15 -36.85
CA ARG A 484 59.73 9.05 -38.28
C ARG A 484 60.40 7.71 -38.59
N ASP A 485 59.73 6.89 -39.38
CA ASP A 485 60.30 5.64 -39.87
C ASP A 485 61.39 5.95 -40.92
N PRO A 486 62.67 5.65 -40.63
CA PRO A 486 63.77 5.94 -41.55
C PRO A 486 63.65 5.17 -42.87
N ALA A 487 62.93 4.04 -42.89
CA ALA A 487 62.83 3.13 -44.03
C ALA A 487 61.72 3.52 -45.02
N SER A 488 60.59 4.09 -44.56
CA SER A 488 59.47 4.44 -45.43
C SER A 488 59.59 5.82 -46.08
N GLY A 489 60.40 6.73 -45.51
CA GLY A 489 60.60 8.09 -46.02
C GLY A 489 59.36 8.99 -45.95
N GLN A 490 58.20 8.48 -45.55
CA GLN A 490 56.95 9.21 -45.37
C GLN A 490 56.89 9.83 -43.96
N ASP A 491 56.33 11.04 -43.87
CA ASP A 491 56.09 11.65 -42.57
C ASP A 491 55.00 10.86 -41.81
N PRO A 492 55.22 10.58 -40.51
CA PRO A 492 54.29 9.80 -39.71
C PRO A 492 52.95 10.53 -39.60
N LYS A 493 51.86 9.86 -39.98
CA LYS A 493 50.51 10.42 -39.84
C LYS A 493 50.09 10.37 -38.36
N PRO A 494 49.73 11.51 -37.75
CA PRO A 494 49.22 11.52 -36.40
C PRO A 494 47.84 10.82 -36.35
N PHE A 495 47.52 10.24 -35.21
CA PHE A 495 46.19 9.72 -34.94
C PHE A 495 45.73 10.12 -33.54
N GLU A 496 44.42 10.17 -33.33
CA GLU A 496 43.85 10.41 -32.00
C GLU A 496 43.55 9.09 -31.31
N ARG A 497 44.03 8.87 -30.10
CA ARG A 497 43.72 7.71 -29.29
C ARG A 497 42.81 8.08 -28.14
N TRP A 498 41.72 7.33 -28.00
CA TRP A 498 40.84 7.41 -26.85
C TRP A 498 41.25 6.34 -25.85
N VAL A 499 41.89 6.75 -24.75
CA VAL A 499 42.42 5.85 -23.72
C VAL A 499 41.48 5.87 -22.53
N TYR A 500 40.78 4.77 -22.30
CA TYR A 500 39.85 4.63 -21.18
C TYR A 500 40.61 4.22 -19.93
N HIS A 501 40.37 4.93 -18.82
CA HIS A 501 41.04 4.63 -17.56
C HIS A 501 40.72 3.22 -17.08
N ARG A 502 39.45 2.83 -16.97
CA ARG A 502 39.02 1.55 -16.37
C ARG A 502 38.96 0.39 -17.37
N PHE A 503 38.96 0.70 -18.67
CA PHE A 503 38.82 -0.27 -19.77
C PHE A 503 39.90 -0.08 -20.84
N PRO A 504 41.19 -0.21 -20.51
CA PRO A 504 42.27 -0.05 -21.49
C PRO A 504 42.09 -0.92 -22.74
N GLU A 505 41.42 -2.07 -22.60
CA GLU A 505 41.13 -3.05 -23.65
C GLU A 505 40.17 -2.56 -24.76
N ILE A 506 39.41 -1.49 -24.53
CA ILE A 506 38.56 -0.86 -25.56
C ILE A 506 39.13 0.46 -26.07
N SER A 507 40.40 0.75 -25.79
CA SER A 507 41.07 1.94 -26.32
C SER A 507 41.17 1.84 -27.85
N GLN A 508 40.84 2.92 -28.55
CA GLN A 508 40.73 2.93 -30.01
C GLN A 508 41.49 4.11 -30.60
N ASP A 509 42.02 3.90 -31.80
CA ASP A 509 42.61 4.95 -32.62
C ASP A 509 41.57 5.47 -33.62
N MET A 510 41.40 6.77 -33.60
CA MET A 510 40.59 7.56 -34.51
C MET A 510 41.53 8.17 -35.56
N LEU A 511 41.30 7.80 -36.81
CA LEU A 511 42.08 8.26 -37.96
C LEU A 511 41.45 9.52 -38.55
N GLU A 512 42.26 10.39 -39.15
CA GLU A 512 41.77 11.60 -39.84
C GLU A 512 40.85 11.28 -41.02
N GLU A 513 40.99 10.10 -41.62
CA GLU A 513 40.13 9.63 -42.70
C GLU A 513 38.69 9.43 -42.19
N LEU A 514 37.73 10.09 -42.84
CA LEU A 514 36.31 9.86 -42.57
C LEU A 514 35.83 8.58 -43.29
N ASN A 515 34.93 7.87 -42.64
CA ASN A 515 34.17 6.78 -43.25
C ASN A 515 33.01 7.32 -44.11
N GLU A 516 32.28 6.43 -44.80
CA GLU A 516 31.15 6.80 -45.66
C GLU A 516 30.02 7.56 -44.95
N ARG A 517 29.98 7.51 -43.61
CA ARG A 517 29.01 8.22 -42.76
C ARG A 517 29.53 9.56 -42.23
N GLY A 518 30.70 10.01 -42.70
CA GLY A 518 31.32 11.26 -42.25
C GLY A 518 31.93 11.20 -40.85
N MET A 519 32.09 10.01 -40.26
CA MET A 519 32.72 9.83 -38.95
C MET A 519 34.18 9.40 -39.11
N PRO A 520 35.11 9.79 -38.22
CA PRO A 520 36.49 9.30 -38.26
C PRO A 520 36.55 7.77 -38.28
N LYS A 521 37.35 7.20 -39.18
CA LYS A 521 37.62 5.76 -39.24
C LYS A 521 38.25 5.34 -37.93
N ARG A 522 37.81 4.19 -37.40
CA ARG A 522 38.28 3.63 -36.14
C ARG A 522 39.09 2.38 -36.42
N ARG A 523 40.17 2.18 -35.68
CA ARG A 523 40.93 0.92 -35.63
C ARG A 523 41.28 0.58 -34.18
N ASP A 524 41.67 -0.67 -33.95
CA ASP A 524 42.25 -1.07 -32.67
C ASP A 524 43.51 -0.24 -32.37
N ALA A 525 43.79 -0.02 -31.09
CA ALA A 525 44.97 0.73 -30.67
C ALA A 525 46.25 0.11 -31.27
N ASP A 526 47.00 0.93 -32.02
CA ASP A 526 48.30 0.58 -32.59
C ASP A 526 49.19 -0.12 -31.55
N PRO A 527 49.57 -1.39 -31.76
CA PRO A 527 50.30 -2.18 -30.78
C PRO A 527 51.76 -1.75 -30.61
N ALA A 528 52.29 -0.90 -31.49
CA ALA A 528 53.66 -0.37 -31.40
C ALA A 528 53.84 0.59 -30.20
N ILE A 529 52.75 1.15 -29.69
CA ILE A 529 52.74 1.99 -28.49
C ILE A 529 51.56 1.60 -27.62
N ARG A 530 51.79 1.23 -26.36
CA ARG A 530 50.73 0.95 -25.39
C ARG A 530 50.63 2.13 -24.45
N ILE A 531 49.43 2.69 -24.31
CA ILE A 531 49.19 3.80 -23.39
C ILE A 531 48.10 3.39 -22.41
N THR A 532 48.41 3.47 -21.12
CA THR A 532 47.43 3.28 -20.05
C THR A 532 47.16 4.61 -19.36
N TYR A 533 45.91 5.05 -19.37
CA TYR A 533 45.48 6.25 -18.67
C TYR A 533 45.23 5.94 -17.18
N ILE A 534 45.82 6.75 -16.31
CA ILE A 534 45.70 6.70 -14.85
C ILE A 534 44.98 7.96 -14.41
N ASP A 535 43.75 7.78 -13.91
CA ASP A 535 42.97 8.84 -13.30
C ASP A 535 43.17 8.80 -11.78
N ALA A 536 43.86 9.80 -11.24
CA ALA A 536 44.10 9.96 -9.82
C ALA A 536 43.37 11.19 -9.26
N SER A 537 42.33 11.66 -9.94
CA SER A 537 41.58 12.86 -9.55
C SER A 537 40.68 12.68 -8.31
N PHE A 538 40.46 11.44 -7.88
CA PHE A 538 39.74 11.07 -6.65
C PHE A 538 40.27 9.74 -6.11
N LEU A 539 39.83 9.34 -4.92
CA LEU A 539 40.23 8.08 -4.29
C LEU A 539 39.76 6.90 -5.14
N GLN A 540 40.71 6.05 -5.54
CA GLN A 540 40.43 4.82 -6.26
C GLN A 540 41.04 3.62 -5.56
N VAL A 541 40.25 2.56 -5.44
CA VAL A 541 40.68 1.29 -4.87
C VAL A 541 40.47 0.19 -5.90
N PHE A 542 41.58 -0.41 -6.32
CA PHE A 542 41.58 -1.51 -7.27
C PHE A 542 41.77 -2.81 -6.51
N PHE A 543 40.92 -3.79 -6.76
CA PHE A 543 41.06 -5.15 -6.29
C PHE A 543 41.33 -6.07 -7.47
N ASP A 544 42.27 -6.99 -7.30
CA ASP A 544 42.59 -8.00 -8.30
C ASP A 544 42.62 -9.38 -7.65
N GLU A 545 41.67 -10.22 -8.04
CA GLU A 545 41.56 -11.61 -7.59
C GLU A 545 42.54 -12.50 -8.35
N ARG A 546 43.35 -13.24 -7.59
CA ARG A 546 44.35 -14.19 -8.07
C ARG A 546 43.77 -15.61 -8.10
N GLU A 547 44.41 -16.48 -8.88
CA GLU A 547 44.00 -17.89 -9.02
C GLU A 547 44.10 -18.68 -7.70
N ASP A 548 44.92 -18.23 -6.75
CA ASP A 548 45.07 -18.84 -5.42
C ASP A 548 43.91 -18.56 -4.46
N GLY A 549 42.87 -17.86 -4.91
CA GLY A 549 41.72 -17.48 -4.10
C GLY A 549 42.04 -16.40 -3.07
N THR A 550 43.07 -15.59 -3.31
CA THR A 550 43.30 -14.32 -2.61
C THR A 550 43.09 -13.14 -3.55
N ALA A 551 42.93 -11.95 -3.00
CA ALA A 551 42.96 -10.71 -3.75
C ALA A 551 44.13 -9.83 -3.31
N ARG A 552 44.62 -9.02 -4.23
CA ARG A 552 45.49 -7.88 -3.91
C ARG A 552 44.72 -6.59 -4.12
N ALA A 553 45.02 -5.56 -3.35
CA ALA A 553 44.43 -4.24 -3.51
C ALA A 553 45.48 -3.15 -3.65
N ALA A 554 45.18 -2.17 -4.50
CA ALA A 554 45.94 -0.94 -4.66
C ALA A 554 45.02 0.24 -4.31
N ILE A 555 45.40 1.00 -3.29
CA ILE A 555 44.69 2.22 -2.88
C ILE A 555 45.47 3.41 -3.42
N ARG A 556 44.85 4.16 -4.32
CA ARG A 556 45.41 5.34 -4.95
C ARG A 556 44.73 6.59 -4.43
N LEU A 557 45.54 7.43 -3.79
CA LEU A 557 45.19 8.77 -3.34
C LEU A 557 45.87 9.81 -4.25
N ASP A 558 45.47 11.07 -4.11
CA ASP A 558 46.13 12.23 -4.74
C ASP A 558 47.59 12.45 -4.28
N SER A 559 48.02 11.72 -3.24
CA SER A 559 49.34 11.80 -2.61
C SER A 559 50.51 11.20 -3.42
N GLY A 560 50.25 10.54 -4.56
CA GLY A 560 51.26 10.09 -5.52
C GLY A 560 51.61 8.59 -5.47
N GLU A 561 51.82 8.00 -4.28
CA GLU A 561 52.13 6.57 -4.13
C GLU A 561 50.87 5.74 -3.88
N ALA A 562 50.76 4.57 -4.54
CA ALA A 562 49.67 3.65 -4.27
C ALA A 562 50.02 2.75 -3.07
N ARG A 563 49.12 2.67 -2.08
CA ARG A 563 49.27 1.74 -0.96
C ARG A 563 48.82 0.35 -1.39
N LEU A 564 49.72 -0.63 -1.32
CA LEU A 564 49.44 -2.02 -1.68
C LEU A 564 49.06 -2.84 -0.46
N VAL A 565 48.06 -3.69 -0.63
CA VAL A 565 47.63 -4.66 0.38
C VAL A 565 47.50 -6.03 -0.30
N GLU A 566 48.26 -7.00 0.17
CA GLU A 566 48.34 -8.34 -0.44
C GLU A 566 47.53 -9.37 0.38
N ASN A 567 47.22 -10.52 -0.24
CA ASN A 567 46.61 -11.69 0.40
C ASN A 567 45.25 -11.43 1.07
N LEU A 568 44.43 -10.54 0.51
CA LEU A 568 43.09 -10.23 0.99
C LEU A 568 42.16 -11.43 0.79
N LYS A 569 41.42 -11.75 1.84
CA LYS A 569 40.35 -12.77 1.88
C LYS A 569 39.05 -12.17 2.39
N VAL A 570 37.94 -12.89 2.26
CA VAL A 570 36.68 -12.53 2.94
C VAL A 570 36.94 -12.30 4.43
N GLY A 571 36.43 -11.19 4.96
CA GLY A 571 36.66 -10.70 6.32
C GLY A 571 37.85 -9.74 6.48
N SER A 572 38.71 -9.60 5.45
CA SER A 572 39.86 -8.69 5.51
C SER A 572 39.40 -7.23 5.56
N VAL A 573 40.11 -6.41 6.33
CA VAL A 573 39.85 -4.98 6.48
C VAL A 573 41.03 -4.20 5.92
N LEU A 574 40.78 -3.33 4.96
CA LEU A 574 41.71 -2.33 4.48
C LEU A 574 41.51 -1.11 5.37
N GLU A 575 42.35 -0.99 6.39
CA GLU A 575 42.24 0.05 7.41
C GLU A 575 42.65 1.41 6.87
N GLU A 576 41.94 2.47 7.25
CA GLU A 576 42.31 3.86 6.98
C GLU A 576 42.63 4.08 5.49
N VAL A 577 41.63 3.83 4.64
CA VAL A 577 41.75 3.99 3.17
C VAL A 577 41.98 5.45 2.79
N ILE A 578 41.47 6.37 3.63
CA ILE A 578 41.80 7.79 3.59
C ILE A 578 42.65 8.10 4.83
N PRO A 579 43.94 8.46 4.67
CA PRO A 579 44.80 8.87 5.76
C PRO A 579 44.20 10.06 6.49
N ARG A 580 44.04 9.96 7.82
CA ARG A 580 43.57 11.08 8.63
C ARG A 580 44.71 12.06 8.85
N GLN A 581 44.46 13.34 8.60
CA GLN A 581 45.35 14.42 9.01
C GLN A 581 45.26 14.65 10.53
N ASP A 582 44.06 14.49 11.09
CA ASP A 582 43.80 14.61 12.53
C ASP A 582 42.86 13.49 13.01
N PRO A 583 43.40 12.45 13.68
CA PRO A 583 42.62 11.34 14.24
C PRO A 583 41.55 11.75 15.25
N ALA A 584 41.67 12.93 15.87
CA ALA A 584 40.72 13.40 16.89
C ALA A 584 39.46 14.04 16.28
N THR A 585 39.53 14.51 15.03
CA THR A 585 38.42 15.22 14.38
C THR A 585 37.90 14.52 13.14
N GLN A 586 38.70 13.65 12.51
CA GLN A 586 38.33 13.00 11.25
C GLN A 586 37.89 11.53 11.47
N PRO A 587 36.81 11.09 10.79
CA PRO A 587 36.38 9.70 10.86
C PRO A 587 37.41 8.78 10.19
N ARG A 588 37.64 7.62 10.78
CA ARG A 588 38.41 6.53 10.16
C ARG A 588 37.51 5.79 9.18
N ILE A 589 37.92 5.71 7.92
CA ILE A 589 37.18 5.03 6.85
C ILE A 589 37.93 3.75 6.46
N ASP A 590 37.30 2.61 6.69
CA ASP A 590 37.82 1.28 6.39
C ASP A 590 36.99 0.62 5.28
N LEU A 591 37.63 -0.20 4.43
CA LEU A 591 36.94 -1.09 3.49
C LEU A 591 37.02 -2.52 4.00
N VAL A 592 35.90 -3.22 4.06
CA VAL A 592 35.83 -4.62 4.48
C VAL A 592 35.43 -5.48 3.29
N VAL A 593 36.24 -6.50 3.00
CA VAL A 593 35.91 -7.55 2.04
C VAL A 593 34.83 -8.43 2.65
N ASP A 594 33.56 -8.14 2.36
CA ASP A 594 32.43 -8.71 3.08
C ASP A 594 32.05 -10.10 2.59
N GLN A 595 32.02 -10.30 1.27
CA GLN A 595 31.48 -11.53 0.70
C GLN A 595 32.04 -11.84 -0.68
N TRP A 596 32.35 -13.12 -0.91
CA TRP A 596 32.60 -13.69 -2.23
C TRP A 596 31.53 -14.75 -2.53
N ALA A 597 30.85 -14.60 -3.65
CA ALA A 597 29.96 -15.62 -4.18
C ALA A 597 30.39 -16.03 -5.58
N ALA A 598 30.37 -17.34 -5.86
CA ALA A 598 30.62 -17.86 -7.21
C ALA A 598 29.52 -17.43 -8.19
N HIS A 599 28.29 -17.28 -7.69
CA HIS A 599 27.16 -16.78 -8.45
C HIS A 599 26.22 -15.98 -7.54
N ALA A 600 25.67 -14.90 -8.07
CA ALA A 600 24.59 -14.15 -7.44
C ALA A 600 23.52 -13.76 -8.48
N GLU A 601 22.28 -13.77 -8.01
CA GLU A 601 21.12 -13.29 -8.76
C GLU A 601 20.64 -11.97 -8.14
N SER A 602 20.19 -11.05 -9.00
CA SER A 602 19.54 -9.82 -8.55
C SER A 602 18.12 -10.18 -8.17
N LEU A 603 17.84 -10.13 -6.86
CA LEU A 603 16.51 -10.31 -6.32
C LEU A 603 15.97 -8.96 -5.85
N GLU A 604 14.66 -8.81 -5.92
CA GLU A 604 13.98 -7.63 -5.41
C GLU A 604 13.39 -7.94 -4.04
N PHE A 605 13.69 -7.10 -3.06
CA PHE A 605 13.20 -7.21 -1.69
C PHE A 605 12.34 -6.01 -1.32
N PRO A 606 11.40 -6.17 -0.38
CA PRO A 606 10.69 -5.05 0.21
C PRO A 606 11.59 -4.32 1.22
N ARG A 607 11.84 -3.04 0.98
CA ARG A 607 12.32 -2.13 2.03
C ARG A 607 11.12 -1.44 2.66
N VAL A 608 10.78 -1.86 3.88
CA VAL A 608 9.65 -1.33 4.65
C VAL A 608 9.85 0.16 4.92
N VAL A 609 8.83 0.97 4.62
CA VAL A 609 8.85 2.41 4.89
C VAL A 609 8.44 2.63 6.36
N PRO A 610 9.16 3.44 7.16
CA PRO A 610 8.76 3.76 8.53
C PRO A 610 7.36 4.40 8.60
N GLU A 611 6.57 4.12 9.65
CA GLU A 611 5.16 4.56 9.73
C GLU A 611 4.98 6.09 9.58
N ILE A 612 5.93 6.88 10.06
CA ILE A 612 5.90 8.35 9.99
C ILE A 612 6.02 8.89 8.56
N ASP A 613 6.67 8.13 7.67
CA ASP A 613 6.91 8.50 6.27
C ASP A 613 5.85 7.92 5.32
N ARG A 614 4.90 7.12 5.83
CA ARG A 614 3.84 6.51 5.03
C ARG A 614 2.75 7.51 4.71
N ASP A 615 2.31 7.53 3.45
CA ASP A 615 1.06 8.21 3.09
C ASP A 615 -0.13 7.46 3.70
N LYS A 616 -0.88 8.14 4.57
CA LYS A 616 -2.05 7.59 5.27
C LYS A 616 -3.15 7.12 4.32
N SER A 617 -3.24 7.70 3.11
CA SER A 617 -4.25 7.33 2.10
C SER A 617 -3.96 5.96 1.46
N ASP A 618 -2.69 5.54 1.44
CA ASP A 618 -2.25 4.25 0.90
C ASP A 618 -2.23 3.13 1.95
N VAL A 619 -2.32 3.47 3.25
CA VAL A 619 -2.27 2.48 4.33
C VAL A 619 -3.48 1.55 4.29
N GLY A 620 -3.22 0.27 4.04
CA GLY A 620 -4.22 -0.79 3.99
C GLY A 620 -4.98 -0.88 2.67
N THR A 621 -4.56 -0.17 1.62
CA THR A 621 -5.12 -0.32 0.26
C THR A 621 -4.34 -1.32 -0.60
N HIS A 622 -3.23 -1.85 -0.08
CA HIS A 622 -2.20 -2.63 -0.77
C HIS A 622 -1.41 -1.86 -1.84
N ALA A 623 -1.69 -0.57 -2.09
CA ALA A 623 -1.04 0.18 -3.18
C ALA A 623 0.50 0.21 -3.13
N LYS A 624 1.08 0.11 -1.93
CA LYS A 624 2.52 0.05 -1.67
C LYS A 624 2.96 -1.30 -1.09
N ALA A 625 2.11 -2.31 -1.15
CA ALA A 625 2.40 -3.62 -0.59
C ALA A 625 3.24 -4.48 -1.56
N MET A 626 3.97 -5.43 -0.99
CA MET A 626 4.67 -6.47 -1.74
C MET A 626 4.34 -7.84 -1.15
N LEU A 627 4.23 -8.87 -1.99
CA LEU A 627 3.83 -10.22 -1.61
C LEU A 627 4.93 -11.23 -1.97
N ALA A 628 5.41 -12.02 -1.01
CA ALA A 628 6.34 -13.11 -1.29
C ALA A 628 5.56 -14.39 -1.59
N VAL A 629 5.78 -14.94 -2.78
CA VAL A 629 5.15 -16.17 -3.25
C VAL A 629 6.21 -17.24 -3.42
N GLU A 630 6.07 -18.34 -2.69
CA GLU A 630 6.84 -19.57 -2.89
C GLU A 630 6.15 -20.41 -3.97
N ILE A 631 6.92 -20.77 -4.99
CA ILE A 631 6.55 -21.71 -6.04
C ILE A 631 7.26 -23.03 -5.72
N SER A 632 6.56 -24.14 -5.85
CA SER A 632 7.15 -25.48 -5.78
C SER A 632 6.57 -26.37 -6.87
N SER A 633 7.38 -27.31 -7.37
CA SER A 633 6.90 -28.37 -8.28
C SER A 633 6.81 -29.69 -7.53
N THR A 634 5.80 -30.50 -7.83
CA THR A 634 5.74 -31.89 -7.35
C THR A 634 6.50 -32.85 -8.27
N ALA A 635 6.89 -32.42 -9.47
CA ALA A 635 7.65 -33.23 -10.42
C ALA A 635 9.15 -33.30 -10.05
N ALA A 636 9.68 -32.27 -9.38
CA ALA A 636 11.06 -32.21 -8.92
C ALA A 636 11.16 -31.54 -7.54
N PRO A 637 12.12 -31.90 -6.68
CA PRO A 637 12.31 -31.29 -5.35
C PRO A 637 12.89 -29.87 -5.47
N TRP A 638 12.08 -28.94 -5.96
CA TRP A 638 12.46 -27.56 -6.23
C TRP A 638 11.46 -26.58 -5.65
N LYS A 639 11.98 -25.47 -5.11
CA LYS A 639 11.18 -24.32 -4.68
C LYS A 639 11.93 -23.01 -4.92
N LYS A 640 11.20 -21.93 -5.23
CA LYS A 640 11.73 -20.57 -5.35
C LYS A 640 10.72 -19.57 -4.78
N THR A 641 11.20 -18.61 -4.00
CA THR A 641 10.38 -17.52 -3.45
C THR A 641 10.65 -16.24 -4.24
N VAL A 642 9.60 -15.53 -4.63
CA VAL A 642 9.70 -14.27 -5.38
C VAL A 642 8.79 -13.22 -4.74
N TRP A 643 9.30 -12.01 -4.59
CA TRP A 643 8.52 -10.85 -4.18
C TRP A 643 7.83 -10.19 -5.38
N LEU A 644 6.53 -9.96 -5.24
CA LEU A 644 5.66 -9.36 -6.23
C LEU A 644 5.16 -8.00 -5.70
N PRO A 645 5.55 -6.87 -6.31
CA PRO A 645 4.92 -5.59 -6.02
C PRO A 645 3.43 -5.61 -6.36
N PHE A 646 2.63 -4.84 -5.61
CA PHE A 646 1.21 -4.73 -5.91
C PHE A 646 0.94 -3.93 -7.19
N THR A 647 0.07 -4.49 -8.01
CA THR A 647 -0.39 -3.93 -9.27
C THR A 647 -1.88 -3.59 -9.19
N ARG A 648 -2.22 -2.32 -9.47
CA ARG A 648 -3.63 -1.88 -9.45
C ARG A 648 -4.37 -2.35 -10.70
N TYR A 649 -3.70 -2.28 -11.86
CA TYR A 649 -4.24 -2.65 -13.17
C TYR A 649 -3.23 -3.56 -13.90
N HIS A 650 -3.44 -4.88 -13.85
CA HIS A 650 -2.43 -5.86 -14.30
C HIS A 650 -2.00 -5.73 -15.77
N HIS A 651 -2.88 -5.26 -16.64
CA HIS A 651 -2.60 -5.10 -18.07
C HIS A 651 -1.72 -3.88 -18.40
N VAL A 652 -1.58 -2.93 -17.48
CA VAL A 652 -0.85 -1.67 -17.73
C VAL A 652 0.50 -1.64 -17.02
N GLU A 653 0.55 -2.13 -15.78
CA GLU A 653 1.78 -2.12 -14.96
C GLU A 653 2.58 -3.43 -15.15
N THR A 654 3.05 -3.68 -16.38
CA THR A 654 3.78 -4.91 -16.74
C THR A 654 5.19 -4.97 -16.15
N ASP A 655 5.77 -3.83 -15.80
CA ASP A 655 7.06 -3.69 -15.10
C ASP A 655 7.07 -4.34 -13.70
N LYS A 656 5.88 -4.47 -13.09
CA LYS A 656 5.68 -5.13 -11.79
C LYS A 656 5.51 -6.65 -11.90
N HIS A 657 5.42 -7.21 -13.11
CA HIS A 657 5.33 -8.65 -13.29
C HIS A 657 6.69 -9.29 -13.00
N ARG A 658 6.68 -10.51 -12.46
CA ARG A 658 7.90 -11.30 -12.27
C ARG A 658 7.81 -12.56 -13.09
N GLU A 659 8.88 -12.86 -13.80
CA GLU A 659 9.03 -14.08 -14.58
C GLU A 659 9.98 -15.02 -13.84
N VAL A 660 9.58 -16.29 -13.74
CA VAL A 660 10.36 -17.34 -13.12
C VAL A 660 10.53 -18.48 -14.11
N THR A 661 11.78 -18.79 -14.42
CA THR A 661 12.13 -19.99 -15.17
C THR A 661 12.24 -21.17 -14.21
N LEU A 662 11.49 -22.22 -14.51
CA LEU A 662 11.51 -23.50 -13.79
C LEU A 662 12.72 -24.35 -14.20
N PRO A 663 13.12 -25.35 -13.40
CA PRO A 663 14.25 -26.24 -13.73
C PRO A 663 14.10 -26.98 -15.07
N ASP A 664 12.88 -27.19 -15.54
CA ASP A 664 12.56 -27.85 -16.81
C ASP A 664 12.44 -26.87 -18.00
N GLY A 665 12.75 -25.59 -17.78
CA GLY A 665 12.70 -24.55 -18.81
C GLY A 665 11.33 -23.90 -19.02
N ARG A 666 10.26 -24.38 -18.35
CA ARG A 666 8.95 -23.70 -18.36
C ARG A 666 9.09 -22.31 -17.73
N GLN A 667 8.34 -21.34 -18.22
CA GLN A 667 8.31 -19.97 -17.68
C GLN A 667 6.95 -19.69 -17.06
N ILE A 668 6.97 -19.07 -15.88
CA ILE A 668 5.78 -18.61 -15.19
C ILE A 668 5.90 -17.10 -15.01
N ARG A 669 4.90 -16.36 -15.49
CA ARG A 669 4.73 -14.95 -15.17
C ARG A 669 3.71 -14.80 -14.05
N MET A 670 4.03 -13.95 -13.09
CA MET A 670 3.19 -13.72 -11.91
C MET A 670 3.04 -12.24 -11.63
N CYS A 671 1.88 -11.84 -11.12
CA CYS A 671 1.70 -10.54 -10.49
C CYS A 671 0.74 -10.61 -9.29
N PHE A 672 0.96 -9.72 -8.32
CA PHE A 672 0.07 -9.54 -7.18
C PHE A 672 -0.79 -8.32 -7.44
N GLY A 673 -2.13 -8.46 -7.44
CA GLY A 673 -3.00 -7.33 -7.74
C GLY A 673 -4.42 -7.50 -7.25
N ARG A 674 -5.32 -6.66 -7.75
CA ARG A 674 -6.76 -6.73 -7.48
C ARG A 674 -7.39 -7.92 -8.22
N LEU A 675 -8.42 -8.52 -7.63
CA LEU A 675 -9.27 -9.50 -8.32
C LEU A 675 -10.06 -8.79 -9.42
N ALA A 676 -10.13 -9.35 -10.63
CA ALA A 676 -10.96 -8.78 -11.69
C ALA A 676 -12.31 -9.50 -11.79
N HIS A 677 -13.37 -8.71 -11.82
CA HIS A 677 -14.73 -9.17 -12.06
C HIS A 677 -15.17 -8.78 -13.46
N ARG A 678 -15.84 -9.69 -14.17
CA ARG A 678 -16.48 -9.35 -15.43
C ARG A 678 -17.78 -8.58 -15.18
N PHE A 679 -18.06 -7.59 -16.02
CA PHE A 679 -19.38 -6.99 -16.05
C PHE A 679 -20.41 -8.02 -16.54
N PRO A 680 -21.60 -8.08 -15.92
CA PRO A 680 -22.66 -8.98 -16.37
C PRO A 680 -23.38 -8.36 -17.57
N ASP A 681 -23.36 -9.06 -18.70
CA ASP A 681 -24.18 -8.77 -19.89
C ASP A 681 -23.89 -7.42 -20.59
N PHE A 682 -22.80 -6.72 -20.25
CA PHE A 682 -22.37 -5.51 -20.98
C PHE A 682 -20.86 -5.29 -20.97
N TYR A 683 -20.41 -4.45 -21.89
CA TYR A 683 -19.04 -3.93 -22.02
C TYR A 683 -19.02 -2.40 -22.03
N LEU A 684 -17.84 -1.84 -21.79
CA LEU A 684 -17.60 -0.39 -21.79
C LEU A 684 -16.50 -0.03 -22.79
N GLN A 685 -16.63 1.14 -23.43
CA GLN A 685 -15.57 1.77 -24.22
C GLN A 685 -15.52 3.27 -23.91
N LEU A 686 -14.32 3.84 -23.89
CA LEU A 686 -14.15 5.29 -23.85
C LEU A 686 -14.32 5.83 -25.28
N THR A 687 -15.37 6.60 -25.53
CA THR A 687 -15.56 7.29 -26.81
C THR A 687 -14.80 8.61 -26.84
N ASN A 688 -14.90 9.42 -25.78
CA ASN A 688 -14.28 10.74 -25.72
C ASN A 688 -13.99 11.14 -24.27
N PHE A 689 -12.99 11.98 -24.08
CA PHE A 689 -12.67 12.60 -22.79
C PHE A 689 -12.60 14.11 -22.97
N GLU A 690 -13.24 14.85 -22.07
CA GLU A 690 -13.26 16.31 -22.10
C GLU A 690 -12.91 16.87 -20.72
N MET A 691 -11.87 17.70 -20.71
CA MET A 691 -11.51 18.51 -19.55
C MET A 691 -12.20 19.86 -19.67
N ILE A 692 -13.04 20.19 -18.70
CA ILE A 692 -13.73 21.47 -18.61
C ILE A 692 -12.83 22.39 -17.78
N ALA A 693 -12.15 23.32 -18.43
CA ALA A 693 -11.28 24.29 -17.76
C ALA A 693 -12.09 25.43 -17.12
N TYR A 694 -11.46 26.18 -16.21
CA TYR A 694 -11.92 27.54 -15.89
C TYR A 694 -11.55 28.48 -17.04
N ASP A 695 -12.45 29.42 -17.38
CA ASP A 695 -12.37 30.32 -18.53
C ASP A 695 -11.02 31.05 -18.72
N HIS A 696 -10.18 31.19 -17.67
CA HIS A 696 -8.94 31.97 -17.72
C HIS A 696 -7.72 31.35 -17.00
N ARG A 697 -7.74 30.08 -16.57
CA ARG A 697 -6.65 29.55 -15.70
C ARG A 697 -5.99 28.24 -16.12
N GLY A 698 -6.45 27.56 -17.17
CA GLY A 698 -5.91 26.25 -17.58
C GLY A 698 -6.04 25.12 -16.53
N SER A 699 -6.44 25.45 -15.30
CA SER A 699 -6.75 24.51 -14.23
C SER A 699 -8.10 23.84 -14.51
N PRO A 700 -8.20 22.51 -14.37
CA PRO A 700 -9.43 21.78 -14.60
C PRO A 700 -10.49 22.17 -13.57
N ARG A 701 -11.66 22.64 -14.05
CA ARG A 701 -12.85 22.86 -13.23
C ARG A 701 -13.60 21.55 -13.01
N ASP A 702 -13.77 20.78 -14.08
CA ASP A 702 -14.45 19.48 -14.07
C ASP A 702 -13.89 18.63 -15.22
N TYR A 703 -14.19 17.35 -15.22
CA TYR A 703 -13.79 16.44 -16.30
C TYR A 703 -14.88 15.39 -16.51
N GLN A 704 -15.13 15.05 -17.77
CA GLN A 704 -16.19 14.14 -18.16
C GLN A 704 -15.69 13.13 -19.17
N SER A 705 -16.14 11.88 -19.02
CA SER A 705 -15.86 10.81 -19.96
C SER A 705 -17.15 10.43 -20.69
N VAL A 706 -17.13 10.41 -22.02
CA VAL A 706 -18.21 9.85 -22.83
C VAL A 706 -17.95 8.36 -22.98
N VAL A 707 -18.82 7.55 -22.39
CA VAL A 707 -18.66 6.10 -22.31
C VAL A 707 -19.74 5.43 -23.14
N ARG A 708 -19.34 4.53 -24.03
CA ARG A 708 -20.25 3.68 -24.79
C ARG A 708 -20.49 2.37 -24.04
N VAL A 709 -21.76 2.02 -23.86
CA VAL A 709 -22.20 0.77 -23.22
C VAL A 709 -22.77 -0.16 -24.28
N ILE A 710 -22.23 -1.38 -24.35
CA ILE A 710 -22.56 -2.37 -25.39
C ILE A 710 -23.05 -3.64 -24.71
N PRO A 711 -24.16 -4.28 -25.14
CA PRO A 711 -24.58 -5.57 -24.59
C PRO A 711 -23.55 -6.67 -24.91
N ALA A 712 -23.38 -7.63 -24.00
CA ALA A 712 -22.37 -8.68 -24.18
C ALA A 712 -22.72 -9.73 -25.24
N HIS A 713 -24.01 -9.85 -25.59
CA HIS A 713 -24.51 -10.81 -26.58
C HIS A 713 -24.63 -10.16 -27.97
N GLU A 714 -24.03 -10.82 -28.97
CA GLU A 714 -23.87 -10.27 -30.33
C GLU A 714 -25.10 -10.43 -31.22
N SER A 715 -26.01 -11.37 -30.96
CA SER A 715 -27.17 -11.56 -31.85
C SER A 715 -28.26 -10.53 -31.55
N ALA A 716 -28.77 -9.89 -32.61
CA ALA A 716 -29.84 -8.89 -32.53
C ALA A 716 -31.11 -9.42 -31.82
N GLU A 717 -31.32 -10.74 -31.87
CA GLU A 717 -32.44 -11.43 -31.21
C GLU A 717 -32.26 -11.60 -29.69
N THR A 718 -31.03 -11.49 -29.17
CA THR A 718 -30.71 -11.71 -27.75
C THR A 718 -30.15 -10.49 -27.03
N MET A 719 -30.11 -9.32 -27.69
CA MET A 719 -29.63 -8.08 -27.06
C MET A 719 -30.56 -7.66 -25.92
N SER A 720 -30.01 -7.60 -24.70
CA SER A 720 -30.73 -7.12 -23.52
C SER A 720 -31.12 -5.63 -23.60
N PHE A 721 -30.39 -4.84 -24.38
CA PHE A 721 -30.66 -3.42 -24.65
C PHE A 721 -29.87 -2.93 -25.89
N LYS A 722 -30.33 -1.84 -26.53
CA LYS A 722 -29.60 -1.17 -27.63
C LYS A 722 -28.34 -0.47 -27.09
N PRO A 723 -27.17 -0.56 -27.75
CA PRO A 723 -25.99 0.19 -27.34
C PRO A 723 -26.28 1.70 -27.21
N TYR A 724 -25.70 2.34 -26.20
CA TYR A 724 -25.89 3.77 -25.96
C TYR A 724 -24.61 4.43 -25.43
N GLU A 725 -24.51 5.75 -25.60
CA GLU A 725 -23.44 6.56 -25.02
C GLU A 725 -23.95 7.37 -23.84
N HIS A 726 -23.10 7.59 -22.86
CA HIS A 726 -23.43 8.37 -21.68
C HIS A 726 -22.25 9.21 -21.21
N VAL A 727 -22.53 10.48 -20.92
CA VAL A 727 -21.55 11.38 -20.30
C VAL A 727 -21.47 11.06 -18.81
N THR A 728 -20.33 10.54 -18.37
CA THR A 728 -20.07 10.17 -16.98
C THR A 728 -19.23 11.24 -16.29
N LYS A 729 -19.70 11.69 -15.12
CA LYS A 729 -18.99 12.62 -14.22
C LYS A 729 -18.94 12.06 -12.80
N LEU A 730 -18.24 12.76 -11.91
CA LEU A 730 -18.26 12.42 -10.49
C LEU A 730 -19.68 12.52 -9.89
N ASN A 731 -20.40 13.59 -10.22
CA ASN A 731 -21.75 13.87 -9.70
C ASN A 731 -22.91 13.36 -10.59
N ALA A 732 -22.61 12.96 -11.83
CA ALA A 732 -23.56 12.39 -12.77
C ALA A 732 -23.04 11.01 -13.23
N PRO A 733 -23.21 9.98 -12.39
CA PRO A 733 -22.69 8.66 -12.68
C PRO A 733 -23.53 7.94 -13.73
N LEU A 734 -22.89 7.15 -14.60
CA LEU A 734 -23.56 6.20 -15.48
C LEU A 734 -24.17 5.07 -14.63
N GLN A 735 -25.41 4.71 -14.93
CA GLN A 735 -26.09 3.54 -14.38
C GLN A 735 -26.25 2.49 -15.47
N ALA A 736 -25.65 1.31 -15.28
CA ALA A 736 -25.66 0.23 -16.27
C ALA A 736 -25.98 -1.12 -15.61
N PRO A 737 -26.65 -2.06 -16.32
CA PRO A 737 -27.09 -1.93 -17.71
C PRO A 737 -28.42 -1.17 -17.87
N PHE A 738 -29.26 -1.09 -16.83
CA PHE A 738 -30.56 -0.43 -16.94
C PHE A 738 -30.41 1.10 -16.97
N ILE A 739 -30.92 1.71 -18.04
CA ILE A 739 -31.16 3.15 -18.16
C ILE A 739 -32.65 3.39 -18.47
N TRP A 740 -33.18 4.55 -18.05
CA TRP A 740 -34.51 4.99 -18.46
C TRP A 740 -34.52 5.20 -19.99
N SER A 741 -35.55 4.71 -20.68
CA SER A 741 -35.63 4.80 -22.15
C SER A 741 -37.01 5.27 -22.59
N GLU A 742 -37.05 6.18 -23.56
CA GLU A 742 -38.30 6.69 -24.14
C GLU A 742 -39.06 5.62 -24.94
N ASP A 743 -38.36 4.59 -25.44
CA ASP A 743 -38.95 3.43 -26.12
C ASP A 743 -39.81 2.57 -25.16
N ARG A 744 -39.67 2.75 -23.84
CA ARG A 744 -40.41 2.01 -22.80
C ARG A 744 -41.53 2.86 -22.21
N SER A 745 -42.65 2.21 -21.89
CA SER A 745 -43.74 2.89 -21.19
C SER A 745 -43.27 3.45 -19.83
N TYR A 746 -43.87 4.55 -19.39
CA TYR A 746 -43.54 5.18 -18.10
C TYR A 746 -43.60 4.19 -16.93
N LEU A 747 -44.64 3.34 -16.87
CA LEU A 747 -44.78 2.32 -15.83
C LEU A 747 -43.67 1.27 -15.90
N ALA A 748 -43.28 0.82 -17.09
CA ALA A 748 -42.17 -0.12 -17.25
C ALA A 748 -40.85 0.49 -16.80
N ASN A 749 -40.63 1.78 -17.07
CA ASN A 749 -39.44 2.50 -16.61
C ASN A 749 -39.43 2.68 -15.08
N VAL A 750 -40.56 3.02 -14.45
CA VAL A 750 -40.68 3.14 -12.99
C VAL A 750 -40.39 1.80 -12.31
N TRP A 751 -41.03 0.72 -12.77
CA TRP A 751 -40.80 -0.63 -12.22
C TRP A 751 -39.38 -1.11 -12.49
N GLY A 752 -38.87 -0.92 -13.70
CA GLY A 752 -37.50 -1.26 -14.06
C GLY A 752 -36.47 -0.51 -13.22
N THR A 753 -36.70 0.76 -12.90
CA THR A 753 -35.84 1.55 -12.00
C THR A 753 -35.88 1.01 -10.58
N LEU A 754 -37.05 0.57 -10.09
CA LEU A 754 -37.19 0.01 -8.75
C LEU A 754 -36.51 -1.36 -8.63
N VAL A 755 -36.69 -2.22 -9.64
CA VAL A 755 -36.04 -3.54 -9.72
C VAL A 755 -34.53 -3.41 -9.90
N SER A 756 -34.06 -2.51 -10.77
CA SER A 756 -32.61 -2.30 -11.00
C SER A 756 -31.89 -1.83 -9.74
N ARG A 757 -32.54 -1.00 -8.91
CA ARG A 757 -32.01 -0.56 -7.60
C ARG A 757 -31.86 -1.69 -6.57
N LEU A 758 -32.55 -2.81 -6.76
CA LEU A 758 -32.41 -4.01 -5.94
C LEU A 758 -31.49 -5.06 -6.59
N ASN A 759 -31.23 -4.94 -7.89
CA ASN A 759 -30.40 -5.87 -8.65
C ASN A 759 -28.91 -5.70 -8.28
N ARG A 760 -28.24 -6.81 -7.96
CA ARG A 760 -26.78 -6.85 -7.73
C ARG A 760 -25.99 -6.44 -8.98
N ASN A 761 -26.55 -6.69 -10.17
CA ASN A 761 -25.89 -6.47 -11.45
C ASN A 761 -26.08 -5.03 -11.99
N GLN A 762 -26.73 -4.14 -11.23
CA GLN A 762 -26.80 -2.73 -11.56
C GLN A 762 -25.62 -1.98 -10.95
N PHE A 763 -24.75 -1.46 -11.81
CA PHE A 763 -23.56 -0.72 -11.43
C PHE A 763 -23.76 0.79 -11.61
N LYS A 764 -23.18 1.53 -10.68
CA LYS A 764 -22.93 2.96 -10.75
C LYS A 764 -21.47 3.15 -11.13
N LEU A 765 -21.25 3.76 -12.28
CA LEU A 765 -19.94 4.06 -12.84
C LEU A 765 -19.74 5.57 -12.73
N SER A 766 -18.81 6.01 -11.90
CA SER A 766 -18.51 7.43 -11.70
C SER A 766 -17.06 7.71 -12.02
N GLN A 767 -16.79 8.88 -12.56
CA GLN A 767 -15.43 9.33 -12.82
C GLN A 767 -14.59 9.36 -11.53
N ALA A 768 -13.47 8.63 -11.50
CA ALA A 768 -12.60 8.51 -10.32
C ALA A 768 -11.19 9.08 -10.54
N GLY A 769 -10.64 8.96 -11.76
CA GLY A 769 -9.30 9.45 -12.09
C GLY A 769 -9.08 9.49 -13.60
N TRP A 770 -7.99 10.07 -14.06
CA TRP A 770 -7.67 10.21 -15.49
C TRP A 770 -6.19 10.54 -15.69
N ASP A 771 -5.73 10.45 -16.93
CA ASP A 771 -4.35 10.72 -17.34
C ASP A 771 -3.98 12.22 -17.33
N ALA A 772 -3.83 12.79 -16.13
CA ALA A 772 -3.53 14.21 -15.95
C ALA A 772 -2.14 14.62 -16.49
N GLU A 773 -1.18 13.70 -16.48
CA GLU A 773 0.18 13.96 -16.98
C GLU A 773 0.21 13.89 -18.52
N GLY A 774 -0.35 12.83 -19.11
CA GLY A 774 -0.46 12.70 -20.55
C GLY A 774 -1.23 13.86 -21.16
N TRP A 775 -2.32 14.29 -20.53
CA TRP A 775 -3.04 15.49 -20.96
C TRP A 775 -2.17 16.74 -20.95
N ARG A 776 -1.44 17.02 -19.87
CA ARG A 776 -0.58 18.21 -19.77
C ARG A 776 0.49 18.22 -20.87
N ARG A 777 1.12 17.06 -21.10
CA ARG A 777 2.08 16.89 -22.20
C ARG A 777 1.45 17.13 -23.57
N THR A 778 0.26 16.59 -23.83
CA THR A 778 -0.43 16.80 -25.12
C THR A 778 -0.98 18.22 -25.27
N GLN A 779 -1.29 18.91 -24.17
CA GLN A 779 -1.62 20.34 -24.16
C GLN A 779 -0.43 21.17 -24.62
N GLU A 780 0.75 20.94 -24.07
CA GLU A 780 1.97 21.64 -24.50
C GLU A 780 2.27 21.40 -25.99
N MET A 781 2.07 20.18 -26.49
CA MET A 781 2.20 19.86 -27.92
C MET A 781 1.14 20.59 -28.76
N ALA A 782 -0.10 20.66 -28.28
CA ALA A 782 -1.17 21.38 -28.96
C ALA A 782 -0.91 22.90 -28.99
N ASP A 783 -0.40 23.46 -27.90
CA ASP A 783 -0.01 24.87 -27.82
C ASP A 783 1.15 25.20 -28.78
N ARG A 784 2.02 24.21 -29.08
CA ARG A 784 3.06 24.30 -30.12
C ARG A 784 2.55 24.05 -31.55
N GLY A 785 1.28 23.70 -31.72
CA GLY A 785 0.70 23.34 -33.02
C GLY A 785 1.12 21.96 -33.55
N GLU A 786 1.75 21.12 -32.72
CA GLU A 786 2.12 19.74 -33.08
C GLU A 786 0.91 18.80 -33.05
N LEU A 787 -0.09 19.13 -32.23
CA LEU A 787 -1.37 18.43 -32.14
C LEU A 787 -2.53 19.42 -32.30
N PRO A 788 -3.64 19.03 -32.94
CA PRO A 788 -4.79 19.92 -33.06
C PRO A 788 -5.55 20.13 -31.74
N ARG A 789 -5.48 19.18 -30.79
CA ARG A 789 -6.05 19.32 -29.43
C ARG A 789 -5.38 18.37 -28.42
N PRO A 790 -5.39 18.70 -27.12
CA PRO A 790 -4.98 17.78 -26.05
C PRO A 790 -5.93 16.59 -25.92
N PHE A 791 -5.42 15.46 -25.41
CA PHE A 791 -6.22 14.28 -25.09
C PHE A 791 -5.66 13.54 -23.87
N ALA A 792 -6.52 12.76 -23.20
CA ALA A 792 -6.13 11.90 -22.10
C ALA A 792 -6.02 10.45 -22.60
N SER A 793 -4.91 9.77 -22.32
CA SER A 793 -4.67 8.41 -22.82
C SER A 793 -5.57 7.37 -22.14
N PHE A 794 -6.06 7.68 -20.95
CA PHE A 794 -6.97 6.82 -20.19
C PHE A 794 -7.85 7.62 -19.22
N THR A 795 -8.96 6.98 -18.85
CA THR A 795 -9.84 7.41 -17.76
C THR A 795 -10.10 6.23 -16.81
N ILE A 796 -10.29 6.54 -15.52
CA ILE A 796 -10.62 5.56 -14.49
C ILE A 796 -12.03 5.86 -14.00
N LEU A 797 -12.90 4.86 -14.12
CA LEU A 797 -14.25 4.91 -13.56
C LEU A 797 -14.30 4.07 -12.28
N GLY A 798 -14.68 4.71 -11.18
CA GLY A 798 -15.08 4.02 -9.97
C GLY A 798 -16.35 3.23 -10.24
N VAL A 799 -16.30 1.95 -9.92
CA VAL A 799 -17.38 0.98 -10.09
C VAL A 799 -17.94 0.68 -8.71
N GLY A 800 -19.23 0.89 -8.51
CA GLY A 800 -19.90 0.46 -7.30
C GLY A 800 -21.34 0.05 -7.58
N ASN A 801 -21.80 -1.03 -6.99
CA ASN A 801 -23.23 -1.27 -6.90
C ASN A 801 -23.75 -0.80 -5.53
N ASN A 802 -25.03 -0.45 -5.46
CA ASN A 802 -25.65 -0.05 -4.19
C ASN A 802 -26.96 -0.80 -3.91
N PRO A 803 -26.97 -2.14 -3.99
CA PRO A 803 -28.19 -2.93 -3.81
C PRO A 803 -28.77 -2.68 -2.41
N GLY A 804 -29.99 -2.16 -2.29
CA GLY A 804 -30.64 -2.00 -0.98
C GLY A 804 -30.34 -0.72 -0.20
N ILE A 805 -29.52 0.22 -0.71
CA ILE A 805 -29.42 1.57 -0.12
C ILE A 805 -30.80 2.24 -0.01
N HIS A 806 -31.68 1.96 -0.97
CA HIS A 806 -33.05 2.45 -0.99
C HIS A 806 -33.93 1.79 0.08
N ILE A 807 -33.65 0.54 0.48
CA ILE A 807 -34.33 -0.11 1.62
C ILE A 807 -33.93 0.61 2.91
N VAL A 808 -32.64 0.90 3.08
CA VAL A 808 -32.15 1.68 4.23
C VAL A 808 -32.79 3.07 4.25
N ALA A 809 -32.82 3.77 3.11
CA ALA A 809 -33.47 5.07 3.00
C ALA A 809 -34.97 5.03 3.35
N LEU A 810 -35.70 4.02 2.88
CA LEU A 810 -37.10 3.82 3.23
C LEU A 810 -37.27 3.65 4.75
N GLY A 811 -36.44 2.83 5.39
CA GLY A 811 -36.49 2.65 6.84
C GLY A 811 -36.22 3.95 7.61
N SER A 812 -35.27 4.77 7.14
CA SER A 812 -35.00 6.11 7.71
C SER A 812 -36.20 7.06 7.56
N VAL A 813 -36.90 7.03 6.41
CA VAL A 813 -38.13 7.81 6.20
C VAL A 813 -39.23 7.36 7.16
N LEU A 814 -39.42 6.05 7.33
CA LEU A 814 -40.39 5.50 8.27
C LEU A 814 -40.10 5.96 9.72
N MET A 815 -38.84 5.91 10.17
CA MET A 815 -38.47 6.43 11.48
C MET A 815 -38.74 7.94 11.61
N SER A 816 -38.37 8.72 10.60
CA SER A 816 -38.54 10.17 10.58
C SER A 816 -40.01 10.59 10.65
N ILE A 817 -40.92 9.82 10.07
CA ILE A 817 -42.38 10.03 10.18
C ILE A 817 -42.92 9.50 11.52
N GLY A 818 -42.43 8.34 11.97
CA GLY A 818 -42.90 7.68 13.18
C GLY A 818 -42.59 8.42 14.48
N ILE A 819 -41.42 9.07 14.56
CA ILE A 819 -40.99 9.83 15.75
C ILE A 819 -41.96 10.99 16.04
N PRO A 820 -42.25 11.92 15.11
CA PRO A 820 -43.23 12.97 15.36
C PRO A 820 -44.62 12.44 15.72
N TRP A 821 -45.04 11.33 15.12
CA TRP A 821 -46.31 10.70 15.48
C TRP A 821 -46.31 10.23 16.93
N ALA A 822 -45.27 9.53 17.37
CA ALA A 822 -45.18 8.97 18.70
C ALA A 822 -45.10 10.04 19.79
N PHE A 823 -44.37 11.13 19.55
CA PHE A 823 -44.10 12.17 20.54
C PHE A 823 -45.05 13.38 20.50
N TYR A 824 -45.67 13.69 19.35
CA TYR A 824 -46.56 14.85 19.24
C TYR A 824 -48.01 14.47 18.94
N ILE A 825 -48.24 13.63 17.93
CA ILE A 825 -49.60 13.28 17.49
C ILE A 825 -50.30 12.39 18.52
N LYS A 826 -49.62 11.36 19.04
CA LYS A 826 -50.17 10.46 20.05
C LYS A 826 -50.61 11.19 21.32
N PRO A 827 -49.77 12.04 21.97
CA PRO A 827 -50.23 12.82 23.13
C PRO A 827 -51.42 13.71 22.83
N LEU A 828 -51.50 14.31 21.64
CA LEU A 828 -52.64 15.14 21.24
C LEU A 828 -53.93 14.30 21.10
N ILE A 829 -53.86 13.13 20.47
CA ILE A 829 -54.99 12.19 20.38
C ILE A 829 -55.44 11.75 21.78
N LEU A 830 -54.50 11.39 22.66
CA LEU A 830 -54.80 10.97 24.02
C LEU A 830 -55.41 12.11 24.87
N LYS A 831 -54.91 13.34 24.71
CA LYS A 831 -55.47 14.53 25.37
C LYS A 831 -56.91 14.79 24.92
N ARG A 832 -57.19 14.75 23.61
CA ARG A 832 -58.54 14.90 23.07
C ARG A 832 -59.48 13.78 23.55
N ARG A 833 -59.00 12.53 23.58
CA ARG A 833 -59.79 11.39 24.08
C ARG A 833 -60.09 11.52 25.57
N LYS A 834 -59.10 11.94 26.37
CA LYS A 834 -59.28 12.22 27.80
C LYS A 834 -60.31 13.33 28.03
N GLN A 835 -60.25 14.42 27.28
CA GLN A 835 -61.22 15.51 27.34
C GLN A 835 -62.64 15.05 26.98
N ARG A 836 -62.79 14.24 25.91
CA ARG A 836 -64.09 13.65 25.55
C ARG A 836 -64.65 12.75 26.66
N ILE A 837 -63.82 11.89 27.25
CA ILE A 837 -64.23 11.01 28.36
C ILE A 837 -64.63 11.83 29.59
N GLN A 838 -63.86 12.87 29.93
CA GLN A 838 -64.19 13.78 31.04
C GLN A 838 -65.52 14.51 30.80
N LYS A 839 -65.79 14.94 29.57
CA LYS A 839 -67.07 15.55 29.19
C LYS A 839 -68.24 14.55 29.32
N GLN A 840 -68.09 13.32 28.81
CA GLN A 840 -69.10 12.27 28.93
C GLN A 840 -69.35 11.85 30.39
N LEU A 841 -68.31 11.84 31.23
CA LEU A 841 -68.46 11.57 32.67
C LEU A 841 -69.22 12.69 33.37
N ALA A 842 -68.94 13.96 33.02
CA ALA A 842 -69.66 15.10 33.56
C ALA A 842 -71.14 15.12 33.12
N GLU A 843 -71.44 14.63 31.91
CA GLU A 843 -72.80 14.51 31.37
C GLU A 843 -73.54 13.24 31.85
N GLY A 844 -72.88 12.34 32.59
CA GLY A 844 -73.46 11.05 33.00
C GLY A 844 -73.66 10.04 31.86
N THR A 845 -73.17 10.34 30.65
CA THR A 845 -73.36 9.53 29.44
C THR A 845 -72.21 8.54 29.19
N TYR A 846 -71.15 8.57 29.99
CA TYR A 846 -70.00 7.70 29.80
C TYR A 846 -70.31 6.23 30.11
N GLN A 847 -70.43 5.41 29.06
CA GLN A 847 -70.41 3.96 29.19
C GLN A 847 -68.96 3.44 29.16
N ARG A 848 -68.55 2.73 30.20
CA ARG A 848 -67.22 2.13 30.27
C ARG A 848 -67.11 1.00 29.23
N PRO A 849 -66.17 1.06 28.28
CA PRO A 849 -65.99 -0.03 27.32
C PRO A 849 -65.62 -1.31 28.07
N GLY A 850 -66.51 -2.31 28.03
CA GLY A 850 -66.31 -3.61 28.66
C GLY A 850 -67.14 -3.88 29.92
N SER A 851 -67.98 -2.95 30.41
CA SER A 851 -69.10 -3.40 31.25
C SER A 851 -70.14 -4.02 30.32
N THR A 852 -70.10 -5.35 30.17
CA THR A 852 -71.28 -6.12 29.75
C THR A 852 -72.47 -5.53 30.50
N SER A 853 -73.50 -5.10 29.77
CA SER A 853 -74.76 -4.64 30.37
C SER A 853 -75.12 -5.57 31.52
N PRO A 854 -75.57 -5.05 32.68
CA PRO A 854 -76.02 -5.91 33.77
C PRO A 854 -76.94 -6.95 33.14
N ARG A 855 -76.51 -8.21 33.25
CA ARG A 855 -77.21 -9.39 32.76
C ARG A 855 -78.67 -9.17 33.15
N GLU A 856 -79.55 -9.08 32.16
CA GLU A 856 -80.99 -8.99 32.37
C GLU A 856 -81.34 -10.02 33.46
N PRO A 857 -82.02 -9.63 34.56
CA PRO A 857 -82.31 -10.55 35.64
C PRO A 857 -82.98 -11.78 35.02
N ALA A 858 -82.40 -12.96 35.28
CA ALA A 858 -82.90 -14.21 34.76
C ALA A 858 -84.41 -14.27 35.01
N VAL A 859 -85.19 -14.36 33.93
CA VAL A 859 -86.63 -14.63 34.00
C VAL A 859 -86.78 -15.87 34.90
N PRO A 860 -87.57 -15.81 35.99
CA PRO A 860 -87.76 -16.97 36.85
C PRO A 860 -88.37 -18.10 36.01
N VAL A 861 -87.66 -19.23 35.96
CA VAL A 861 -88.22 -20.49 35.44
C VAL A 861 -89.48 -20.78 36.27
N PRO A 862 -90.66 -20.97 35.64
CA PRO A 862 -91.85 -21.37 36.36
C PRO A 862 -91.58 -22.75 36.98
N GLN A 863 -91.78 -22.87 38.28
CA GLN A 863 -91.92 -24.16 38.95
C GLN A 863 -93.20 -24.83 38.41
N GLY A 864 -93.03 -25.62 37.34
CA GLY A 864 -94.01 -26.61 36.93
C GLY A 864 -93.96 -27.78 37.89
N ALA A 865 -95.12 -28.09 38.48
CA ALA A 865 -95.35 -29.21 39.37
C ALA A 865 -95.02 -30.57 38.73
N ALA A 866 -94.64 -31.52 39.60
CA ALA A 866 -94.46 -32.94 39.35
C ALA A 866 -95.74 -33.59 38.73
N PRO A 867 -95.61 -34.77 38.10
CA PRO A 867 -95.39 -36.01 38.86
C PRO A 867 -94.00 -36.64 38.72
#